data_AF-A0A834FR33-F1
#
_entry.id   AF-A0A834FR33-F1
#
_cell.length_a   1.000
_cell.length_b   1.000
_cell.length_c   1.000
_cell.angle_alpha   90.00
_cell.angle_beta   90.00
_cell.angle_gamma   90.00
#
_symmetry.space_group_name_H-M   'P 1'
#
loop_
_entity.id
_entity.type
_entity.pdbx_description
1 polymer ?
#
loop_
_entity_poly.entity_id
_entity_poly.type
_entity_poly.pdbx_seq_one_letter_code
_entity_poly.pdbx_strand_id
1 'polypeptide(L)'
;MTLIPVVPENHSHVLAEFDCLDPLLSALRLDSGRLKCTCLAVSRKWLALGTSAGGLHLIQKEGWKQKLILTHKEGSITHVTCCPHDEDFIAVATSQGLVVVWELQFERRGRPERVSVSWEHRGQNITALCWDSSTLRVFVGDSGGKVTSLRAGSSKLGKGSAFVIFPVQTVTTVDSRVVQLGYQDGRLLVSSLSRCYLADTEREKFWRVGNKERDGEYGACFYSHNKGLLGQSPLLYCARPGSRIWEANFNGEVLSTHQFKQLLACPPLPLITYREEPHYNPELRTPQSLAFPKLLHFGDQNLLTWTDSAIYVFTPQNGQVLLWTEVKDLLDIAVYRGELFCLHGSGRLSHLSLLSADRCVERLLRRESWILAATVTCMFQHMVTMSRARKSIPIDRLEHLKSQLSPSTHPELIGQLEEVITKLEPLDSASSSRRSSISSHESFNVLDCGIYRVISRRGSQSDEETSSLMNQSMSEEERLKEFNFVPEEDQPDHDPQSSERSEGDRSEQSLPFHLPLSFRSKPPRIALQAVKDSVSSFVKKTTEKINTLQMNSELFQRPEFKESAQAEASAVVTSYSDEVENEICDEISNKEADMQELWSATERTFSEIQDPLVLLDPVLLAEALLEWLLVLERILGPSDLGSAAVSESNQDGVELGRSSSLNLLSEQGKPSETVTVQRRESSELEEKVDQCETLDFSEEILVCGSPPETLRVTPPVPIPSELLSKLTELATLYTELSYFKKQKEGLECNTFLRHYFFLLDHERVRRMCLLCYQEQPEVRSSFMEAMLELTQTSKVVEVIQKGDLFKSLRSLREMQPWKAPLLLAHLHRLYEKHEEAAVRSFSQFYPTVTPADVAAMAEQSHFLAYLDNLVQSRPEENRLNFLQSLLEPESLREDWLELALTHDAPKHCDTLTNDGQPRWHSHCFPWGYGRLLSLLIRLPADYSSKQKMAEMCRSHGYWTGYLHLCKELQRRSEAFSTICQLDDITLLEEPDGVEPHTMDEWKLLIQLSQQHNNIAANSQQASDVNGSSWPDCPADCEGKISPESLTLMLARTAGPDRALSMLEECGVQLVLSPHSKLVCELLRVTEKRQRAMIQTMLERCDRFLWSQHA
;
A
#
# COMPACT_ATOMS: atom_id res chain seq x y z
N MET A 1 15.74 -41.94 26.34
CA MET A 1 14.48 -41.27 26.74
C MET A 1 13.33 -42.04 26.09
N THR A 2 12.14 -41.45 25.97
CA THR A 2 11.02 -42.03 25.21
C THR A 2 10.93 -41.35 23.85
N LEU A 3 10.71 -42.13 22.79
CA LEU A 3 10.45 -41.62 21.44
C LEU A 3 9.36 -40.54 21.47
N ILE A 4 9.61 -39.42 20.79
CA ILE A 4 8.65 -38.32 20.74
C ILE A 4 7.44 -38.77 19.92
N PRO A 5 6.20 -38.70 20.47
CA PRO A 5 5.01 -39.12 19.75
C PRO A 5 4.60 -38.07 18.72
N VAL A 6 4.25 -38.56 17.53
CA VAL A 6 3.79 -37.75 16.38
C VAL A 6 2.35 -37.28 16.61
N VAL A 7 2.08 -36.02 16.28
CA VAL A 7 0.76 -35.40 16.38
C VAL A 7 -0.09 -35.79 15.15
N PRO A 8 -1.38 -36.17 15.30
CA PRO A 8 -2.25 -36.52 14.18
C PRO A 8 -2.41 -35.41 13.15
N GLU A 9 -2.46 -35.80 11.87
CA GLU A 9 -2.37 -34.92 10.69
C GLU A 9 -3.38 -33.77 10.66
N ASN A 10 -4.56 -33.97 11.27
CA ASN A 10 -5.60 -32.95 11.41
C ASN A 10 -5.12 -31.66 12.10
N HIS A 11 -4.08 -31.73 12.93
CA HIS A 11 -3.51 -30.57 13.61
C HIS A 11 -2.36 -29.98 12.78
N SER A 12 -2.53 -28.73 12.39
CA SER A 12 -1.58 -27.97 11.55
C SER A 12 -0.95 -26.77 12.24
N HIS A 13 -1.46 -26.40 13.42
CA HIS A 13 -1.10 -25.18 14.15
C HIS A 13 -0.70 -25.49 15.59
N VAL A 14 0.08 -24.58 16.19
CA VAL A 14 0.56 -24.61 17.57
C VAL A 14 0.43 -23.23 18.22
N LEU A 15 0.33 -23.21 19.56
CA LEU A 15 0.57 -22.01 20.37
C LEU A 15 2.02 -22.01 20.84
N ALA A 16 2.70 -20.88 20.71
CA ALA A 16 4.11 -20.74 21.08
C ALA A 16 4.39 -19.46 21.91
N GLU A 17 5.12 -19.60 23.02
CA GLU A 17 5.67 -18.51 23.85
C GLU A 17 7.11 -18.21 23.40
N PHE A 18 7.29 -17.19 22.55
CA PHE A 18 8.62 -16.80 22.08
C PHE A 18 9.31 -15.77 22.98
N ASP A 19 8.55 -14.88 23.63
CA ASP A 19 9.09 -13.69 24.30
C ASP A 19 8.82 -13.72 25.81
N CYS A 20 9.89 -13.55 26.60
CA CYS A 20 9.81 -13.52 28.06
C CYS A 20 9.40 -12.13 28.57
N LEU A 21 8.18 -12.02 29.10
CA LEU A 21 7.68 -10.77 29.72
C LEU A 21 8.01 -10.66 31.22
N ASP A 22 8.56 -11.69 31.85
CA ASP A 22 8.92 -11.67 33.28
C ASP A 22 9.83 -10.47 33.68
N PRO A 23 10.89 -10.09 32.92
CA PRO A 23 11.75 -8.95 33.28
C PRO A 23 10.99 -7.61 33.28
N LEU A 24 10.00 -7.46 32.40
CA LEU A 24 9.10 -6.31 32.36
C LEU A 24 8.18 -6.30 33.59
N LEU A 25 7.60 -7.44 33.97
CA LEU A 25 6.76 -7.55 35.17
C LEU A 25 7.55 -7.22 36.45
N SER A 26 8.80 -7.68 36.56
CA SER A 26 9.70 -7.36 37.67
C SER A 26 10.13 -5.89 37.70
N ALA A 27 10.41 -5.28 36.54
CA ALA A 27 10.66 -3.84 36.44
C ALA A 27 9.45 -3.00 36.90
N LEU A 28 8.23 -3.49 36.64
CA LEU A 28 6.98 -2.89 37.10
C LEU A 28 6.54 -3.32 38.52
N ARG A 29 7.28 -4.23 39.16
CA ARG A 29 6.99 -4.84 40.48
C ARG A 29 5.64 -5.56 40.56
N LEU A 30 5.10 -6.03 39.43
CA LEU A 30 3.85 -6.78 39.32
C LEU A 30 4.01 -8.24 39.80
N ASP A 31 5.26 -8.71 39.85
CA ASP A 31 5.70 -9.97 40.46
C ASP A 31 5.68 -9.95 42.00
N SER A 32 5.77 -8.77 42.63
CA SER A 32 6.02 -8.59 44.07
C SER A 32 4.90 -9.03 45.01
N GLY A 33 3.82 -9.61 44.48
CA GLY A 33 2.63 -10.10 45.20
C GLY A 33 1.75 -9.01 45.84
N ARG A 34 2.31 -7.82 46.12
CA ARG A 34 1.61 -6.66 46.70
C ARG A 34 0.79 -5.88 45.68
N LEU A 35 1.32 -5.75 44.46
CA LEU A 35 0.65 -5.09 43.34
C LEU A 35 0.31 -6.15 42.30
N LYS A 36 -0.97 -6.49 42.15
CA LYS A 36 -1.42 -7.47 41.16
C LYS A 36 -1.95 -6.76 39.91
N CYS A 37 -1.60 -7.28 38.73
CA CYS A 37 -2.35 -7.02 37.52
C CYS A 37 -3.75 -7.65 37.66
N THR A 38 -4.80 -6.95 37.20
CA THR A 38 -6.21 -7.34 37.39
C THR A 38 -6.97 -7.51 36.08
N CYS A 39 -6.55 -6.82 35.02
CA CYS A 39 -7.11 -6.93 33.68
C CYS A 39 -6.10 -6.40 32.65
N LEU A 40 -6.25 -6.77 31.39
CA LEU A 40 -5.41 -6.25 30.31
C LEU A 40 -6.19 -5.97 29.02
N ALA A 41 -5.60 -5.14 28.17
CA ALA A 41 -6.00 -4.94 26.79
C ALA A 41 -4.76 -4.76 25.90
N VAL A 42 -4.91 -5.01 24.61
CA VAL A 42 -3.86 -4.87 23.61
C VAL A 42 -4.39 -4.14 22.38
N SER A 43 -3.55 -3.32 21.78
CA SER A 43 -3.75 -2.69 20.47
C SER A 43 -2.51 -2.93 19.59
N ARG A 44 -2.36 -2.18 18.51
CA ARG A 44 -1.17 -2.24 17.64
C ARG A 44 0.06 -1.66 18.32
N LYS A 45 -0.06 -0.46 18.93
CA LYS A 45 1.02 0.25 19.65
C LYS A 45 1.15 -0.21 21.11
N TRP A 46 0.03 -0.43 21.80
CA TRP A 46 -0.02 -0.53 23.27
C TRP A 46 -0.38 -1.92 23.80
N LEU A 47 0.33 -2.33 24.85
CA LEU A 47 -0.14 -3.27 25.86
C LEU A 47 -0.54 -2.46 27.11
N ALA A 48 -1.79 -2.61 27.54
CA ALA A 48 -2.40 -1.85 28.62
C ALA A 48 -2.72 -2.76 29.81
N LEU A 49 -2.05 -2.56 30.95
CA LEU A 49 -2.21 -3.40 32.15
C LEU A 49 -2.88 -2.61 33.29
N GLY A 50 -4.08 -3.02 33.69
CA GLY A 50 -4.77 -2.48 34.86
C GLY A 50 -4.34 -3.18 36.15
N THR A 51 -4.27 -2.45 37.27
CA THR A 51 -3.79 -3.00 38.55
C THR A 51 -4.77 -2.84 39.71
N SER A 52 -4.56 -3.70 40.71
CA SER A 52 -5.24 -3.70 42.01
C SER A 52 -5.10 -2.39 42.79
N ALA A 53 -4.09 -1.57 42.51
CA ALA A 53 -3.88 -0.27 43.16
C ALA A 53 -4.49 0.92 42.41
N GLY A 54 -5.22 0.69 41.30
CA GLY A 54 -5.80 1.77 40.49
C GLY A 54 -4.84 2.37 39.46
N GLY A 55 -3.65 1.79 39.27
CA GLY A 55 -2.71 2.19 38.22
C GLY A 55 -2.96 1.44 36.92
N LEU A 56 -3.08 2.18 35.81
CA LEU A 56 -3.02 1.68 34.43
C LEU A 56 -1.61 1.92 33.88
N HIS A 57 -0.91 0.85 33.51
CA HIS A 57 0.41 0.91 32.92
C HIS A 57 0.28 0.74 31.41
N LEU A 58 0.84 1.68 30.64
CA LEU A 58 0.82 1.65 29.17
C LEU A 58 2.23 1.40 28.63
N ILE A 59 2.36 0.27 27.93
CA ILE A 59 3.62 -0.33 27.53
C ILE A 59 3.64 -0.36 26.00
N GLN A 60 4.62 0.31 25.38
CA GLN A 60 4.81 0.21 23.93
C GLN A 60 5.28 -1.22 23.63
N LYS A 61 4.58 -1.93 22.74
CA LYS A 61 4.93 -3.31 22.34
C LYS A 61 6.33 -3.37 21.75
N GLU A 62 6.65 -2.39 20.90
CA GLU A 62 7.99 -2.19 20.37
C GLU A 62 9.01 -1.92 21.50
N GLY A 63 9.89 -2.91 21.72
CA GLY A 63 10.93 -2.85 22.75
C GLY A 63 10.44 -3.00 24.19
N TRP A 64 9.17 -3.36 24.42
CA TRP A 64 8.58 -3.68 25.74
C TRP A 64 8.83 -2.63 26.83
N LYS A 65 8.63 -1.34 26.51
CA LYS A 65 8.90 -0.21 27.44
C LYS A 65 7.63 0.48 27.91
N GLN A 66 7.45 0.61 29.23
CA GLN A 66 6.41 1.49 29.79
C GLN A 66 6.68 2.94 29.38
N LYS A 67 5.67 3.61 28.82
CA LYS A 67 5.72 5.05 28.46
C LYS A 67 4.93 5.91 29.44
N LEU A 68 3.74 5.45 29.81
CA LEU A 68 2.79 6.20 30.61
C LEU A 68 2.26 5.33 31.76
N ILE A 69 1.92 6.00 32.86
CA ILE A 69 1.17 5.41 33.97
C ILE A 69 0.05 6.38 34.37
N LEU A 70 -1.19 5.91 34.26
CA LEU A 70 -2.40 6.69 34.56
C LEU A 70 -2.99 6.17 35.87
N THR A 71 -3.26 7.07 36.83
CA THR A 71 -3.66 6.66 38.18
C THR A 71 -5.11 7.04 38.50
N HIS A 72 -5.78 6.11 39.16
CA HIS A 72 -7.14 6.21 39.66
C HIS A 72 -7.10 6.08 41.19
N LYS A 73 -7.85 6.94 41.87
CA LYS A 73 -8.10 6.89 43.32
C LYS A 73 -9.37 6.11 43.64
N GLU A 74 -10.15 5.81 42.62
CA GLU A 74 -11.52 5.34 42.67
C GLU A 74 -11.61 3.79 42.67
N GLY A 75 -10.64 3.14 43.31
CA GLY A 75 -10.53 1.67 43.43
C GLY A 75 -9.58 1.01 42.43
N SER A 76 -9.44 -0.32 42.54
CA SER A 76 -8.73 -1.14 41.55
C SER A 76 -9.36 -1.02 40.16
N ILE A 77 -8.55 -1.15 39.12
CA ILE A 77 -9.05 -1.28 37.75
C ILE A 77 -9.61 -2.70 37.58
N THR A 78 -10.81 -2.83 37.00
CA THR A 78 -11.47 -4.12 36.76
C THR A 78 -11.51 -4.50 35.28
N HIS A 79 -11.64 -3.51 34.39
CA HIS A 79 -11.53 -3.71 32.95
C HIS A 79 -10.82 -2.52 32.29
N VAL A 80 -10.14 -2.79 31.18
CA VAL A 80 -9.54 -1.79 30.30
C VAL A 80 -9.81 -2.21 28.86
N THR A 81 -9.96 -1.26 27.94
CA THR A 81 -10.03 -1.54 26.50
C THR A 81 -9.53 -0.34 25.67
N CYS A 82 -8.61 -0.60 24.75
CA CYS A 82 -8.11 0.38 23.79
C CYS A 82 -9.10 0.50 22.61
N CYS A 83 -9.26 1.69 22.03
CA CYS A 83 -10.08 1.86 20.84
C CYS A 83 -9.40 1.16 19.62
N PRO A 84 -10.10 0.33 18.83
CA PRO A 84 -9.49 -0.42 17.72
C PRO A 84 -9.00 0.40 16.52
N HIS A 85 -9.47 1.64 16.35
CA HIS A 85 -9.10 2.50 15.20
C HIS A 85 -8.34 3.76 15.60
N ASP A 86 -8.51 4.25 16.83
CA ASP A 86 -7.81 5.43 17.35
C ASP A 86 -7.07 5.08 18.65
N GLU A 87 -5.78 4.79 18.52
CA GLU A 87 -4.96 4.28 19.62
C GLU A 87 -4.60 5.31 20.69
N ASP A 88 -4.98 6.58 20.49
CA ASP A 88 -4.86 7.62 21.53
C ASP A 88 -6.05 7.59 22.51
N PHE A 89 -7.11 6.78 22.28
CA PHE A 89 -8.23 6.61 23.22
C PHE A 89 -8.24 5.26 23.95
N ILE A 90 -8.29 5.31 25.29
CA ILE A 90 -8.37 4.13 26.17
C ILE A 90 -9.47 4.30 27.22
N ALA A 91 -10.33 3.29 27.35
CA ALA A 91 -11.40 3.22 28.35
C ALA A 91 -10.99 2.34 29.55
N VAL A 92 -11.36 2.77 30.75
CA VAL A 92 -10.98 2.18 32.03
C VAL A 92 -12.19 2.09 32.95
N ALA A 93 -12.44 0.91 33.53
CA ALA A 93 -13.45 0.67 34.55
C ALA A 93 -12.80 0.39 35.91
N THR A 94 -13.37 0.90 37.00
CA THR A 94 -12.92 0.62 38.38
C THR A 94 -13.92 -0.19 39.19
N SER A 95 -13.44 -0.83 40.26
CA SER A 95 -14.25 -1.59 41.23
C SER A 95 -15.25 -0.75 42.05
N GLN A 96 -15.31 0.57 41.87
CA GLN A 96 -16.37 1.41 42.44
C GLN A 96 -17.51 1.70 41.45
N GLY A 97 -17.44 1.18 40.22
CA GLY A 97 -18.42 1.45 39.16
C GLY A 97 -18.19 2.78 38.43
N LEU A 98 -16.96 3.32 38.50
CA LEU A 98 -16.54 4.47 37.69
C LEU A 98 -16.00 3.97 36.34
N VAL A 99 -16.40 4.65 35.26
CA VAL A 99 -15.77 4.54 33.94
C VAL A 99 -15.07 5.86 33.60
N VAL A 100 -13.85 5.78 33.08
CA VAL A 100 -13.08 6.91 32.56
C VAL A 100 -12.61 6.58 31.15
N VAL A 101 -12.73 7.54 30.24
CA VAL A 101 -12.03 7.52 28.96
C VAL A 101 -10.89 8.55 29.02
N TRP A 102 -9.70 8.11 28.63
CA TRP A 102 -8.51 8.93 28.47
C TRP A 102 -8.21 9.17 26.99
N GLU A 103 -7.81 10.39 26.68
CA GLU A 103 -7.09 10.75 25.44
C GLU A 103 -5.61 10.87 25.80
N LEU A 104 -4.72 10.11 25.15
CA LEU A 104 -3.31 10.00 25.52
C LEU A 104 -2.45 11.16 25.00
N GLN A 105 -2.81 11.74 23.84
CA GLN A 105 -2.10 12.83 23.17
C GLN A 105 -0.61 12.51 22.90
N PHE A 106 -0.27 11.23 22.70
CA PHE A 106 1.12 10.78 22.77
C PHE A 106 1.97 11.36 21.62
N GLU A 107 1.41 11.33 20.40
CA GLU A 107 2.07 11.82 19.19
C GLU A 107 2.21 13.35 19.19
N ARG A 108 1.23 14.04 19.80
CA ARG A 108 1.24 15.50 20.01
C ARG A 108 2.14 15.94 21.18
N ARG A 109 2.81 15.00 21.87
CA ARG A 109 3.58 15.22 23.12
C ARG A 109 2.77 15.93 24.22
N GLY A 110 1.45 15.71 24.22
CA GLY A 110 0.54 16.29 25.20
C GLY A 110 0.64 15.64 26.58
N ARG A 111 -0.29 15.98 27.46
CA ARG A 111 -0.51 15.26 28.73
C ARG A 111 -1.83 14.49 28.60
N PRO A 112 -1.88 13.21 28.99
CA PRO A 112 -3.12 12.45 28.92
C PRO A 112 -4.27 13.13 29.68
N GLU A 113 -5.37 13.43 28.99
CA GLU A 113 -6.56 14.08 29.56
C GLU A 113 -7.70 13.08 29.80
N ARG A 114 -8.43 13.24 30.90
CA ARG A 114 -9.68 12.48 31.17
C ARG A 114 -10.83 13.12 30.39
N VAL A 115 -10.95 12.81 29.09
CA VAL A 115 -11.96 13.40 28.19
C VAL A 115 -13.41 13.09 28.61
N SER A 116 -13.65 11.97 29.29
CA SER A 116 -15.00 11.59 29.72
C SER A 116 -15.00 10.68 30.94
N VAL A 117 -16.01 10.84 31.79
CA VAL A 117 -16.11 10.20 33.11
C VAL A 117 -17.59 9.89 33.41
N SER A 118 -17.90 8.65 33.81
CA SER A 118 -19.25 8.20 34.16
C SER A 118 -19.30 7.47 35.50
N TRP A 119 -20.29 7.82 36.32
CA TRP A 119 -20.63 7.16 37.59
C TRP A 119 -21.95 6.36 37.50
N GLU A 120 -22.44 6.11 36.28
CA GLU A 120 -23.80 5.57 36.03
C GLU A 120 -23.97 4.10 36.48
N HIS A 121 -22.86 3.43 36.81
CA HIS A 121 -22.77 2.08 37.35
C HIS A 121 -22.25 2.05 38.80
N ARG A 122 -22.22 3.19 39.51
CA ARG A 122 -21.64 3.30 40.87
C ARG A 122 -22.24 2.27 41.84
N GLY A 123 -21.38 1.45 42.43
CA GLY A 123 -21.78 0.39 43.36
C GLY A 123 -22.28 -0.91 42.68
N GLN A 124 -22.25 -0.98 41.35
CA GLN A 124 -22.29 -2.24 40.59
C GLN A 124 -20.89 -2.58 40.08
N ASN A 125 -20.60 -3.86 39.92
CA ASN A 125 -19.38 -4.29 39.26
C ASN A 125 -19.59 -4.20 37.75
N ILE A 126 -18.81 -3.35 37.07
CA ILE A 126 -18.69 -3.38 35.62
C ILE A 126 -18.06 -4.73 35.23
N THR A 127 -18.61 -5.39 34.22
CA THR A 127 -18.23 -6.74 33.78
C THR A 127 -17.77 -6.81 32.33
N ALA A 128 -18.12 -5.82 31.52
CA ALA A 128 -17.75 -5.74 30.11
C ALA A 128 -17.63 -4.29 29.64
N LEU A 129 -16.65 -4.04 28.79
CA LEU A 129 -16.48 -2.81 28.01
C LEU A 129 -16.37 -3.19 26.53
N CYS A 130 -16.92 -2.36 25.64
CA CYS A 130 -16.77 -2.54 24.19
C CYS A 130 -16.76 -1.17 23.50
N TRP A 131 -15.92 -0.99 22.47
CA TRP A 131 -15.85 0.24 21.70
C TRP A 131 -16.77 0.22 20.48
N ASP A 132 -17.42 1.36 20.24
CA ASP A 132 -17.85 1.79 18.91
C ASP A 132 -16.82 2.80 18.40
N SER A 133 -16.02 2.35 17.44
CA SER A 133 -14.94 3.12 16.82
C SER A 133 -15.44 4.22 15.89
N SER A 134 -16.63 4.11 15.29
CA SER A 134 -17.09 5.07 14.27
C SER A 134 -17.75 6.31 14.87
N THR A 135 -18.42 6.17 16.03
CA THR A 135 -18.99 7.32 16.76
C THR A 135 -18.18 7.74 18.00
N LEU A 136 -17.04 7.06 18.23
CA LEU A 136 -16.12 7.22 19.36
C LEU A 136 -16.85 7.19 20.72
N ARG A 137 -17.50 6.06 21.01
CA ARG A 137 -18.21 5.81 22.29
C ARG A 137 -17.89 4.41 22.84
N VAL A 138 -17.99 4.28 24.17
CA VAL A 138 -17.76 3.04 24.91
C VAL A 138 -19.09 2.52 25.44
N PHE A 139 -19.44 1.27 25.10
CA PHE A 139 -20.51 0.55 25.76
C PHE A 139 -20.01 -0.12 27.04
N VAL A 140 -20.80 -0.02 28.11
CA VAL A 140 -20.47 -0.48 29.47
C VAL A 140 -21.59 -1.39 29.95
N GLY A 141 -21.25 -2.61 30.37
CA GLY A 141 -22.18 -3.58 30.97
C GLY A 141 -21.81 -3.94 32.40
N ASP A 142 -22.80 -4.18 33.25
CA ASP A 142 -22.60 -4.46 34.69
C ASP A 142 -23.26 -5.73 35.23
N SER A 143 -22.98 -5.99 36.52
CA SER A 143 -23.56 -7.07 37.33
C SER A 143 -25.08 -6.99 37.52
N GLY A 144 -25.69 -5.81 37.35
CA GLY A 144 -27.13 -5.59 37.43
C GLY A 144 -27.87 -5.80 36.10
N GLY A 145 -27.15 -6.04 34.99
CA GLY A 145 -27.74 -6.15 33.66
C GLY A 145 -27.92 -4.81 32.95
N LYS A 146 -27.44 -3.70 33.50
CA LYS A 146 -27.55 -2.37 32.89
C LYS A 146 -26.48 -2.21 31.81
N VAL A 147 -26.87 -1.68 30.66
CA VAL A 147 -25.97 -1.36 29.54
C VAL A 147 -26.08 0.13 29.20
N THR A 148 -24.97 0.85 29.31
CA THR A 148 -24.89 2.29 28.96
C THR A 148 -23.89 2.52 27.82
N SER A 149 -23.98 3.66 27.16
CA SER A 149 -22.97 4.19 26.25
C SER A 149 -22.42 5.50 26.83
N LEU A 150 -21.09 5.65 26.78
CA LEU A 150 -20.34 6.84 27.18
C LEU A 150 -19.60 7.37 25.95
N ARG A 151 -19.94 8.56 25.46
CA ARG A 151 -19.22 9.18 24.34
C ARG A 151 -17.86 9.69 24.81
N ALA A 152 -16.81 9.52 24.00
CA ALA A 152 -15.45 9.95 24.34
C ALA A 152 -15.08 11.35 23.79
N GLY A 153 -15.78 11.81 22.75
CA GLY A 153 -15.49 13.08 22.06
C GLY A 153 -15.58 14.31 22.98
N SER A 154 -14.63 15.23 22.82
CA SER A 154 -14.48 16.41 23.67
C SER A 154 -15.71 17.34 23.64
N SER A 155 -16.19 17.76 24.81
CA SER A 155 -17.30 18.71 24.99
C SER A 155 -17.01 20.15 24.52
N LYS A 156 -15.85 20.37 23.88
CA LYS A 156 -15.43 21.65 23.29
C LYS A 156 -15.95 21.85 21.85
N LEU A 157 -16.47 20.80 21.19
CA LEU A 157 -16.92 20.87 19.80
C LEU A 157 -18.31 21.53 19.67
N GLY A 158 -18.33 22.79 19.23
CA GLY A 158 -19.54 23.47 18.72
C GLY A 158 -20.24 24.42 19.69
N LYS A 159 -19.90 25.72 19.61
CA LYS A 159 -20.79 26.82 20.01
C LYS A 159 -21.97 26.92 19.00
N GLY A 160 -22.82 25.90 18.92
CA GLY A 160 -23.75 25.79 17.77
C GLY A 160 -24.96 24.87 17.90
N SER A 161 -25.19 24.15 19.01
CA SER A 161 -26.43 23.39 19.18
C SER A 161 -27.07 23.60 20.56
N ALA A 162 -28.37 23.93 20.56
CA ALA A 162 -29.13 24.26 21.76
C ALA A 162 -29.83 23.04 22.37
N PHE A 163 -29.15 21.89 22.39
CA PHE A 163 -29.64 20.65 22.99
C PHE A 163 -28.63 20.10 23.99
N VAL A 164 -29.13 19.63 25.14
CA VAL A 164 -28.28 19.01 26.17
C VAL A 164 -27.90 17.61 25.70
N ILE A 165 -26.75 17.49 25.05
CA ILE A 165 -26.14 16.20 24.74
C ILE A 165 -25.64 15.59 26.05
N PHE A 166 -26.37 14.61 26.57
CA PHE A 166 -25.92 13.83 27.73
C PHE A 166 -24.73 12.96 27.30
N PRO A 167 -23.57 13.02 27.98
CA PRO A 167 -22.39 12.24 27.59
C PRO A 167 -22.56 10.74 27.89
N VAL A 168 -23.53 10.38 28.73
CA VAL A 168 -23.94 9.02 29.07
C VAL A 168 -25.40 8.82 28.67
N GLN A 169 -25.70 7.73 27.96
CA GLN A 169 -27.05 7.28 27.65
C GLN A 169 -27.23 5.82 28.14
N THR A 170 -28.36 5.49 28.77
CA THR A 170 -28.70 4.08 29.01
C THR A 170 -29.26 3.50 27.72
N VAL A 171 -28.62 2.45 27.21
CA VAL A 171 -29.01 1.78 25.96
C VAL A 171 -30.09 0.75 26.25
N THR A 172 -29.89 -0.09 27.27
CA THR A 172 -30.87 -1.11 27.68
C THR A 172 -30.60 -1.64 29.10
N THR A 173 -31.56 -2.39 29.63
CA THR A 173 -31.40 -3.18 30.86
C THR A 173 -31.85 -4.62 30.56
N VAL A 174 -30.90 -5.55 30.54
CA VAL A 174 -31.18 -6.99 30.42
C VAL A 174 -31.53 -7.59 31.78
N ASP A 175 -32.06 -8.82 31.76
CA ASP A 175 -32.66 -9.50 32.92
C ASP A 175 -31.65 -10.17 33.87
N SER A 176 -30.36 -10.23 33.51
CA SER A 176 -29.30 -10.84 34.30
C SER A 176 -27.94 -10.19 34.01
N ARG A 177 -26.95 -10.43 34.88
CA ARG A 177 -25.57 -9.92 34.77
C ARG A 177 -25.03 -10.04 33.34
N VAL A 178 -24.45 -8.95 32.83
CA VAL A 178 -23.74 -8.96 31.56
C VAL A 178 -22.45 -9.76 31.71
N VAL A 179 -22.20 -10.66 30.75
CA VAL A 179 -21.02 -11.55 30.66
C VAL A 179 -20.03 -11.01 29.63
N GLN A 180 -20.53 -10.55 28.49
CA GLN A 180 -19.73 -10.03 27.38
C GLN A 180 -20.54 -9.03 26.54
N LEU A 181 -19.85 -8.02 25.99
CA LEU A 181 -20.35 -7.12 24.97
C LEU A 181 -19.53 -7.27 23.69
N GLY A 182 -20.14 -7.03 22.54
CA GLY A 182 -19.48 -6.88 21.24
C GLY A 182 -20.23 -5.87 20.37
N TYR A 183 -19.55 -5.15 19.49
CA TYR A 183 -20.17 -4.16 18.61
C TYR A 183 -19.62 -4.29 17.19
N GLN A 184 -20.50 -4.27 16.19
CA GLN A 184 -20.15 -4.26 14.77
C GLN A 184 -21.34 -3.71 13.96
N ASP A 185 -21.06 -2.91 12.93
CA ASP A 185 -22.01 -2.45 11.90
C ASP A 185 -23.36 -1.94 12.46
N GLY A 186 -23.27 -0.99 13.40
CA GLY A 186 -24.41 -0.36 14.08
C GLY A 186 -25.06 -1.19 15.19
N ARG A 187 -24.67 -2.47 15.36
CA ARG A 187 -25.34 -3.43 16.27
C ARG A 187 -24.47 -3.80 17.48
N LEU A 188 -25.08 -3.70 18.65
CA LEU A 188 -24.52 -4.09 19.95
C LEU A 188 -25.04 -5.47 20.35
N LEU A 189 -24.12 -6.43 20.48
CA LEU A 189 -24.36 -7.78 20.99
C LEU A 189 -24.19 -7.77 22.52
N VAL A 190 -25.23 -8.14 23.25
CA VAL A 190 -25.25 -8.20 24.72
C VAL A 190 -25.42 -9.65 25.18
N SER A 191 -24.36 -10.22 25.73
CA SER A 191 -24.38 -11.55 26.34
C SER A 191 -24.69 -11.43 27.84
N SER A 192 -25.78 -12.02 28.32
CA SER A 192 -26.13 -12.13 29.75
C SER A 192 -26.14 -13.59 30.23
N LEU A 193 -26.24 -13.85 31.53
CA LEU A 193 -26.28 -15.24 32.05
C LEU A 193 -27.44 -16.07 31.46
N SER A 194 -28.61 -15.46 31.31
CA SER A 194 -29.85 -16.14 30.89
C SER A 194 -30.04 -16.19 29.36
N ARG A 195 -29.63 -15.14 28.64
CA ARG A 195 -29.97 -14.93 27.23
C ARG A 195 -28.86 -14.20 26.47
N CYS A 196 -28.99 -14.14 25.15
CA CYS A 196 -28.14 -13.30 24.30
C CYS A 196 -29.07 -12.38 23.50
N TYR A 197 -28.71 -11.11 23.42
CA TYR A 197 -29.50 -10.05 22.81
C TYR A 197 -28.68 -9.34 21.74
N LEU A 198 -29.35 -8.88 20.70
CA LEU A 198 -28.77 -8.05 19.65
C LEU A 198 -29.58 -6.75 19.59
N ALA A 199 -28.88 -5.62 19.67
CA ALA A 199 -29.48 -4.29 19.69
C ALA A 199 -28.97 -3.45 18.51
N ASP A 200 -29.85 -3.10 17.58
CA ASP A 200 -29.57 -2.08 16.57
C ASP A 200 -29.61 -0.70 17.24
N THR A 201 -28.45 -0.04 17.29
CA THR A 201 -28.26 1.21 18.05
C THR A 201 -28.65 2.46 17.28
N GLU A 202 -29.03 2.33 16.00
CA GLU A 202 -29.56 3.40 15.16
C GLU A 202 -31.09 3.43 15.20
N ARG A 203 -31.72 2.24 15.19
CA ARG A 203 -33.18 2.07 15.14
C ARG A 203 -33.80 1.77 16.51
N GLU A 204 -32.99 1.70 17.56
CA GLU A 204 -33.35 1.33 18.94
C GLU A 204 -34.13 -0.01 19.03
N LYS A 205 -33.77 -0.99 18.18
CA LYS A 205 -34.44 -2.29 18.09
C LYS A 205 -33.67 -3.38 18.80
N PHE A 206 -34.38 -4.18 19.59
CA PHE A 206 -33.83 -5.26 20.39
C PHE A 206 -34.41 -6.61 19.97
N TRP A 207 -33.55 -7.53 19.55
CA TRP A 207 -33.88 -8.92 19.27
C TRP A 207 -33.22 -9.84 20.30
N ARG A 208 -33.82 -11.02 20.52
CA ARG A 208 -33.20 -12.12 21.27
C ARG A 208 -32.56 -13.08 20.28
N VAL A 209 -31.31 -13.45 20.49
CA VAL A 209 -30.60 -14.45 19.68
C VAL A 209 -31.15 -15.84 20.02
N GLY A 210 -31.99 -16.36 19.13
CA GLY A 210 -32.71 -17.62 19.26
C GLY A 210 -33.78 -17.65 20.36
N ASN A 211 -34.43 -18.80 20.51
CA ASN A 211 -35.61 -18.96 21.37
C ASN A 211 -35.40 -19.79 22.65
N LYS A 212 -34.30 -20.53 22.78
CA LYS A 212 -33.96 -21.24 24.03
C LYS A 212 -33.11 -20.34 24.92
N GLU A 213 -33.35 -20.43 26.21
CA GLU A 213 -32.56 -19.76 27.25
C GLU A 213 -31.31 -20.58 27.57
N ARG A 214 -30.49 -20.07 28.47
CA ARG A 214 -29.29 -20.71 29.03
C ARG A 214 -29.17 -20.35 30.51
N ASP A 215 -28.27 -21.00 31.22
CA ASP A 215 -27.95 -20.68 32.60
C ASP A 215 -26.44 -20.87 32.81
N GLY A 216 -25.77 -19.82 33.31
CA GLY A 216 -24.32 -19.74 33.45
C GLY A 216 -23.61 -18.74 32.51
N GLU A 217 -22.31 -18.55 32.73
CA GLU A 217 -21.48 -17.66 31.92
C GLU A 217 -21.18 -18.28 30.56
N TYR A 218 -21.66 -17.65 29.48
CA TYR A 218 -21.25 -17.97 28.11
C TYR A 218 -21.03 -16.69 27.30
N GLY A 219 -20.05 -16.73 26.40
CA GLY A 219 -19.66 -15.61 25.54
C GLY A 219 -20.51 -15.46 24.30
N ALA A 220 -20.36 -14.31 23.63
CA ALA A 220 -20.87 -14.08 22.29
C ALA A 220 -20.03 -13.01 21.58
N CYS A 221 -19.76 -13.20 20.29
CA CYS A 221 -19.02 -12.25 19.46
C CYS A 221 -19.58 -12.20 18.03
N PHE A 222 -19.24 -11.14 17.31
CA PHE A 222 -19.39 -11.09 15.86
C PHE A 222 -18.23 -11.83 15.16
N TYR A 223 -18.42 -12.14 13.89
CA TYR A 223 -17.43 -12.78 13.02
C TYR A 223 -17.47 -12.08 11.67
N SER A 224 -16.41 -11.33 11.37
CA SER A 224 -16.31 -10.52 10.16
C SER A 224 -15.56 -11.31 9.09
N HIS A 225 -16.27 -11.79 8.08
CA HIS A 225 -15.64 -12.46 6.95
C HIS A 225 -14.82 -11.43 6.16
N ASN A 226 -13.59 -11.78 5.78
CA ASN A 226 -12.69 -10.83 5.12
C ASN A 226 -13.26 -10.42 3.73
N LYS A 227 -13.10 -9.15 3.34
CA LYS A 227 -13.91 -8.46 2.28
C LYS A 227 -13.76 -8.99 0.83
N GLY A 228 -13.13 -10.15 0.61
CA GLY A 228 -12.82 -10.71 -0.71
C GLY A 228 -13.89 -11.62 -1.35
N LEU A 229 -14.95 -11.99 -0.63
CA LEU A 229 -15.99 -12.90 -1.12
C LEU A 229 -17.35 -12.19 -1.28
N LEU A 230 -17.94 -12.33 -2.47
CA LEU A 230 -19.15 -11.60 -2.88
C LEU A 230 -20.38 -11.94 -2.03
N GLY A 231 -20.82 -10.98 -1.21
CA GLY A 231 -22.21 -10.88 -0.76
C GLY A 231 -22.65 -11.71 0.45
N GLN A 232 -21.74 -12.32 1.22
CA GLN A 232 -22.15 -12.97 2.48
C GLN A 232 -22.48 -11.94 3.57
N SER A 233 -23.62 -12.13 4.24
CA SER A 233 -24.03 -11.30 5.38
C SER A 233 -23.19 -11.60 6.62
N PRO A 234 -22.84 -10.60 7.46
CA PRO A 234 -22.06 -10.84 8.67
C PRO A 234 -22.80 -11.75 9.67
N LEU A 235 -22.02 -12.50 10.44
CA LEU A 235 -22.51 -13.55 11.35
C LEU A 235 -22.15 -13.24 12.80
N LEU A 236 -22.91 -13.82 13.73
CA LEU A 236 -22.60 -13.77 15.15
C LEU A 236 -22.60 -15.18 15.76
N TYR A 237 -21.70 -15.41 16.70
CA TYR A 237 -21.53 -16.68 17.38
C TYR A 237 -21.84 -16.52 18.87
N CYS A 238 -22.67 -17.42 19.41
CA CYS A 238 -23.15 -17.37 20.80
C CYS A 238 -22.96 -18.74 21.47
N ALA A 239 -22.16 -18.79 22.53
CA ALA A 239 -21.89 -20.03 23.25
C ALA A 239 -23.10 -20.50 24.09
N ARG A 240 -23.22 -21.82 24.24
CA ARG A 240 -24.39 -22.49 24.83
C ARG A 240 -24.01 -23.76 25.62
N PRO A 241 -24.86 -24.22 26.56
CA PRO A 241 -24.60 -25.38 27.40
C PRO A 241 -24.23 -26.66 26.64
N GLY A 242 -23.16 -27.32 27.13
CA GLY A 242 -22.65 -28.60 26.62
C GLY A 242 -21.66 -28.47 25.47
N SER A 243 -20.70 -27.53 25.57
CA SER A 243 -19.69 -27.26 24.54
C SER A 243 -20.32 -26.94 23.16
N ARG A 244 -21.36 -26.10 23.13
CA ARG A 244 -22.07 -25.72 21.90
C ARG A 244 -21.85 -24.26 21.55
N ILE A 245 -21.86 -23.95 20.26
CA ILE A 245 -21.92 -22.57 19.76
C ILE A 245 -23.04 -22.49 18.72
N TRP A 246 -23.94 -21.52 18.89
CA TRP A 246 -24.91 -21.15 17.87
C TRP A 246 -24.30 -20.14 16.93
N GLU A 247 -24.47 -20.39 15.65
CA GLU A 247 -24.24 -19.44 14.57
C GLU A 247 -25.57 -18.78 14.23
N ALA A 248 -25.60 -17.45 14.16
CA ALA A 248 -26.83 -16.70 13.93
C ALA A 248 -26.59 -15.52 12.97
N ASN A 249 -27.66 -15.15 12.26
CA ASN A 249 -27.66 -13.96 11.43
C ASN A 249 -27.85 -12.68 12.27
N PHE A 250 -27.66 -11.53 11.64
CA PHE A 250 -27.84 -10.21 12.27
C PHE A 250 -29.31 -9.86 12.61
N ASN A 251 -30.28 -10.74 12.36
CA ASN A 251 -31.67 -10.61 12.86
C ASN A 251 -31.88 -11.38 14.18
N GLY A 252 -30.87 -12.11 14.66
CA GLY A 252 -30.96 -12.97 15.85
C GLY A 252 -31.51 -14.37 15.58
N GLU A 253 -31.67 -14.76 14.32
CA GLU A 253 -32.15 -16.08 13.91
C GLU A 253 -30.96 -17.06 13.88
N VAL A 254 -31.13 -18.23 14.51
CA VAL A 254 -30.07 -19.25 14.60
C VAL A 254 -30.05 -20.05 13.31
N LEU A 255 -28.92 -20.01 12.60
CA LEU A 255 -28.67 -20.72 11.35
C LEU A 255 -28.18 -22.15 11.62
N SER A 256 -27.20 -22.30 12.52
CA SER A 256 -26.55 -23.58 12.80
C SER A 256 -26.27 -23.79 14.29
N THR A 257 -25.86 -25.00 14.68
CA THR A 257 -25.44 -25.32 16.05
C THR A 257 -24.23 -26.25 16.01
N HIS A 258 -23.05 -25.66 16.17
CA HIS A 258 -21.77 -26.35 16.31
C HIS A 258 -21.71 -27.08 17.66
N GLN A 259 -21.24 -28.33 17.67
CA GLN A 259 -21.27 -29.23 18.85
C GLN A 259 -19.90 -29.83 19.16
N PHE A 260 -19.06 -29.09 19.88
CA PHE A 260 -17.66 -29.44 20.14
C PHE A 260 -17.45 -30.51 21.21
N LYS A 261 -18.48 -30.91 21.98
CA LYS A 261 -18.32 -31.86 23.10
C LYS A 261 -17.61 -33.17 22.74
N GLN A 262 -17.90 -33.73 21.56
CA GLN A 262 -17.23 -34.96 21.08
C GLN A 262 -15.87 -34.66 20.42
N LEU A 263 -15.73 -33.51 19.77
CA LEU A 263 -14.47 -33.10 19.12
C LEU A 263 -13.37 -32.80 20.15
N LEU A 264 -13.75 -32.27 21.32
CA LEU A 264 -12.89 -32.04 22.49
C LEU A 264 -12.44 -33.35 23.21
N ALA A 265 -12.67 -34.51 22.62
CA ALA A 265 -12.09 -35.79 23.06
C ALA A 265 -10.67 -36.02 22.52
N CYS A 266 -10.19 -35.19 21.60
CA CYS A 266 -8.78 -35.22 21.20
C CYS A 266 -7.85 -34.87 22.38
N PRO A 267 -6.63 -35.43 22.44
CA PRO A 267 -5.60 -34.98 23.39
C PRO A 267 -5.23 -33.50 23.16
N PRO A 268 -4.73 -32.81 24.20
CA PRO A 268 -4.25 -31.43 24.06
C PRO A 268 -2.97 -31.38 23.23
N LEU A 269 -2.78 -30.31 22.47
CA LEU A 269 -1.48 -29.99 21.88
C LEU A 269 -0.61 -29.28 22.94
N PRO A 270 0.69 -29.58 23.01
CA PRO A 270 1.60 -28.93 23.96
C PRO A 270 1.75 -27.43 23.65
N LEU A 271 1.96 -26.64 24.70
CA LEU A 271 2.45 -25.27 24.54
C LEU A 271 3.94 -25.33 24.17
N ILE A 272 4.34 -24.67 23.09
CA ILE A 272 5.75 -24.56 22.73
C ILE A 272 6.35 -23.37 23.48
N THR A 273 7.15 -23.60 24.51
CA THR A 273 7.75 -22.54 25.35
C THR A 273 9.23 -22.83 25.61
N TYR A 274 10.01 -21.78 25.85
CA TYR A 274 11.40 -21.89 26.31
C TYR A 274 11.52 -22.33 27.78
N ARG A 275 10.41 -22.45 28.52
CA ARG A 275 10.37 -22.78 29.96
C ARG A 275 10.27 -24.28 30.25
N GLU A 276 9.59 -25.04 29.41
CA GLU A 276 9.20 -26.44 29.63
C GLU A 276 9.33 -27.23 28.32
N GLU A 277 9.81 -28.48 28.37
CA GLU A 277 9.91 -29.32 27.17
C GLU A 277 8.51 -29.75 26.69
N PRO A 278 8.17 -29.58 25.40
CA PRO A 278 6.82 -29.83 24.90
C PRO A 278 6.49 -31.32 24.91
N HIS A 279 5.66 -31.75 25.87
CA HIS A 279 5.20 -33.12 26.01
C HIS A 279 3.78 -33.30 25.44
N TYR A 280 3.65 -34.13 24.41
CA TYR A 280 2.38 -34.58 23.87
C TYR A 280 2.04 -35.96 24.40
N ASN A 281 0.86 -36.12 25.01
CA ASN A 281 0.32 -37.44 25.36
C ASN A 281 -0.78 -37.80 24.35
N PRO A 282 -0.63 -38.87 23.53
CA PRO A 282 -1.63 -39.26 22.54
C PRO A 282 -2.90 -39.91 23.13
N GLU A 283 -2.99 -40.10 24.45
CA GLU A 283 -4.19 -40.64 25.12
C GLU A 283 -5.44 -39.76 24.89
N LEU A 284 -6.47 -40.36 24.28
CA LEU A 284 -7.77 -39.71 24.05
C LEU A 284 -8.42 -39.27 25.38
N ARG A 285 -8.88 -38.02 25.43
CA ARG A 285 -9.62 -37.48 26.58
C ARG A 285 -11.10 -37.87 26.50
N THR A 286 -11.78 -37.92 27.63
CA THR A 286 -13.24 -38.11 27.67
C THR A 286 -13.99 -36.87 27.13
N PRO A 287 -15.09 -37.02 26.35
CA PRO A 287 -15.84 -35.91 25.76
C PRO A 287 -16.21 -34.76 26.71
N GLN A 288 -15.53 -33.61 26.57
CA GLN A 288 -15.56 -32.50 27.52
C GLN A 288 -16.83 -31.65 27.39
N SER A 289 -17.49 -31.38 28.52
CA SER A 289 -18.78 -30.65 28.60
C SER A 289 -18.61 -29.28 29.24
N LEU A 290 -17.92 -28.39 28.54
CA LEU A 290 -17.44 -27.10 29.03
C LEU A 290 -18.51 -26.00 28.91
N ALA A 291 -18.29 -24.93 29.68
CA ALA A 291 -18.80 -23.60 29.37
C ALA A 291 -17.71 -22.80 28.62
N PHE A 292 -18.12 -21.91 27.73
CA PHE A 292 -17.23 -21.03 26.97
C PHE A 292 -17.54 -19.59 27.41
N PRO A 293 -16.92 -19.07 28.48
CA PRO A 293 -17.38 -17.87 29.20
C PRO A 293 -17.25 -16.58 28.39
N LYS A 294 -16.24 -16.49 27.53
CA LYS A 294 -16.05 -15.42 26.53
C LYS A 294 -15.77 -16.08 25.17
N LEU A 295 -16.25 -15.48 24.09
CA LEU A 295 -15.85 -15.83 22.72
C LEU A 295 -15.12 -14.63 22.12
N LEU A 296 -13.92 -14.83 21.56
CA LEU A 296 -13.19 -13.78 20.84
C LEU A 296 -12.95 -14.20 19.38
N HIS A 297 -12.99 -13.23 18.47
CA HIS A 297 -12.51 -13.42 17.10
C HIS A 297 -10.98 -13.51 17.11
N PHE A 298 -10.41 -14.45 16.35
CA PHE A 298 -8.96 -14.73 16.41
C PHE A 298 -8.38 -15.08 15.03
N GLY A 299 -7.30 -14.38 14.64
CA GLY A 299 -6.89 -14.30 13.23
C GLY A 299 -8.05 -13.82 12.34
N ASP A 300 -8.06 -14.28 11.09
CA ASP A 300 -9.08 -13.91 10.09
C ASP A 300 -10.23 -14.92 9.99
N GLN A 301 -10.12 -16.07 10.67
CA GLN A 301 -11.01 -17.22 10.45
C GLN A 301 -11.42 -17.99 11.71
N ASN A 302 -10.81 -17.77 12.88
CA ASN A 302 -11.01 -18.63 14.06
C ASN A 302 -11.77 -17.94 15.21
N LEU A 303 -12.28 -18.78 16.13
CA LEU A 303 -12.87 -18.38 17.40
C LEU A 303 -12.02 -18.89 18.56
N LEU A 304 -11.81 -18.05 19.56
CA LEU A 304 -11.05 -18.34 20.77
C LEU A 304 -11.98 -18.36 22.00
N THR A 305 -11.79 -19.34 22.89
CA THR A 305 -12.32 -19.36 24.25
C THR A 305 -11.28 -19.99 25.19
N TRP A 306 -11.40 -19.74 26.49
CA TRP A 306 -10.56 -20.38 27.51
C TRP A 306 -11.38 -20.78 28.73
N THR A 307 -10.79 -21.63 29.56
CA THR A 307 -11.20 -21.93 30.93
C THR A 307 -10.09 -21.47 31.90
N ASP A 308 -10.21 -21.78 33.18
CA ASP A 308 -9.15 -21.66 34.19
C ASP A 308 -7.90 -22.54 33.93
N SER A 309 -8.00 -23.45 32.97
CA SER A 309 -7.14 -24.63 32.83
C SER A 309 -6.67 -24.92 31.40
N ALA A 310 -7.31 -24.37 30.37
CA ALA A 310 -6.94 -24.56 28.97
C ALA A 310 -7.44 -23.45 28.04
N ILE A 311 -6.76 -23.31 26.90
CA ILE A 311 -7.13 -22.46 25.77
C ILE A 311 -7.67 -23.35 24.64
N TYR A 312 -8.76 -22.93 23.98
CA TYR A 312 -9.42 -23.67 22.92
C TYR A 312 -9.60 -22.77 21.69
N VAL A 313 -9.22 -23.26 20.51
CA VAL A 313 -9.36 -22.56 19.22
C VAL A 313 -10.21 -23.40 18.27
N PHE A 314 -11.26 -22.78 17.71
CA PHE A 314 -12.19 -23.42 16.77
C PHE A 314 -12.16 -22.72 15.41
N THR A 315 -12.32 -23.50 14.34
CA THR A 315 -12.52 -22.97 12.97
C THR A 315 -13.99 -23.17 12.61
N PRO A 316 -14.87 -22.17 12.85
CA PRO A 316 -16.32 -22.35 12.75
C PRO A 316 -16.81 -22.71 11.34
N GLN A 317 -16.13 -22.23 10.29
CA GLN A 317 -16.50 -22.51 8.89
C GLN A 317 -16.59 -24.03 8.60
N ASN A 318 -15.70 -24.82 9.21
CA ASN A 318 -15.64 -26.28 9.07
C ASN A 318 -16.24 -27.02 10.28
N GLY A 319 -16.73 -26.30 11.30
CA GLY A 319 -17.19 -26.88 12.58
C GLY A 319 -16.11 -27.62 13.38
N GLN A 320 -14.82 -27.34 13.13
CA GLN A 320 -13.68 -28.11 13.65
C GLN A 320 -12.99 -27.44 14.85
N VAL A 321 -12.31 -28.26 15.67
CA VAL A 321 -11.34 -27.80 16.67
C VAL A 321 -9.99 -27.68 15.97
N LEU A 322 -9.39 -26.49 15.97
CA LEU A 322 -8.07 -26.26 15.38
C LEU A 322 -6.97 -26.79 16.31
N LEU A 323 -7.07 -26.42 17.59
CA LEU A 323 -6.27 -26.96 18.69
C LEU A 323 -6.94 -26.66 20.04
N TRP A 324 -6.46 -27.35 21.07
CA TRP A 324 -6.59 -26.88 22.45
C TRP A 324 -5.33 -27.25 23.24
N THR A 325 -4.98 -26.44 24.23
CA THR A 325 -3.72 -26.54 24.98
C THR A 325 -3.97 -26.28 26.46
N GLU A 326 -3.42 -27.13 27.33
CA GLU A 326 -3.53 -26.97 28.79
C GLU A 326 -2.65 -25.80 29.27
N VAL A 327 -3.27 -24.77 29.84
CA VAL A 327 -2.64 -23.55 30.33
C VAL A 327 -3.35 -23.16 31.62
N LYS A 328 -2.64 -23.30 32.75
CA LYS A 328 -3.24 -23.24 34.10
C LYS A 328 -3.34 -21.82 34.64
N ASP A 329 -4.32 -21.62 35.53
CA ASP A 329 -4.50 -20.39 36.31
C ASP A 329 -4.77 -19.16 35.43
N LEU A 330 -5.54 -19.33 34.34
CA LEU A 330 -5.92 -18.24 33.44
C LEU A 330 -7.03 -17.36 34.04
N LEU A 331 -6.80 -16.05 34.07
CA LEU A 331 -7.75 -15.04 34.56
C LEU A 331 -8.44 -14.30 33.40
N ASP A 332 -7.66 -13.76 32.46
CA ASP A 332 -8.18 -13.04 31.29
C ASP A 332 -7.22 -13.15 30.10
N ILE A 333 -7.76 -13.07 28.88
CA ILE A 333 -6.99 -13.07 27.63
C ILE A 333 -7.47 -11.92 26.75
N ALA A 334 -6.53 -11.11 26.27
CA ALA A 334 -6.76 -10.18 25.17
C ALA A 334 -5.98 -10.61 23.92
N VAL A 335 -6.49 -10.23 22.76
CA VAL A 335 -6.07 -10.74 21.45
C VAL A 335 -5.78 -9.57 20.52
N TYR A 336 -4.71 -9.67 19.73
CA TYR A 336 -4.47 -8.79 18.59
C TYR A 336 -3.98 -9.61 17.40
N ARG A 337 -4.77 -9.69 16.33
CA ARG A 337 -4.52 -10.53 15.15
C ARG A 337 -4.27 -12.00 15.54
N GLY A 338 -3.03 -12.48 15.46
CA GLY A 338 -2.59 -13.84 15.83
C GLY A 338 -1.90 -13.95 17.19
N GLU A 339 -1.78 -12.86 17.93
CA GLU A 339 -1.14 -12.79 19.26
C GLU A 339 -2.20 -12.87 20.39
N LEU A 340 -1.85 -13.58 21.47
CA LEU A 340 -2.63 -13.67 22.71
C LEU A 340 -1.79 -13.19 23.89
N PHE A 341 -2.40 -12.37 24.74
CA PHE A 341 -1.82 -11.89 25.99
C PHE A 341 -2.59 -12.49 27.16
N CYS A 342 -2.00 -13.49 27.82
CA CYS A 342 -2.65 -14.32 28.82
C CYS A 342 -2.28 -13.85 30.24
N LEU A 343 -3.22 -13.25 30.96
CA LEU A 343 -3.07 -12.87 32.37
C LEU A 343 -3.41 -14.06 33.26
N HIS A 344 -2.48 -14.46 34.13
CA HIS A 344 -2.68 -15.54 35.10
C HIS A 344 -3.08 -15.00 36.48
N GLY A 345 -3.83 -15.78 37.26
CA GLY A 345 -4.23 -15.45 38.65
C GLY A 345 -3.05 -15.25 39.61
N SER A 346 -1.90 -15.87 39.30
CA SER A 346 -0.60 -15.65 39.94
C SER A 346 0.01 -14.26 39.67
N GLY A 347 -0.59 -13.44 38.79
CA GLY A 347 -0.06 -12.15 38.34
C GLY A 347 0.98 -12.24 37.20
N ARG A 348 1.25 -13.43 36.67
CA ARG A 348 2.12 -13.62 35.49
C ARG A 348 1.39 -13.24 34.20
N LEU A 349 2.16 -12.91 33.16
CA LEU A 349 1.70 -12.56 31.84
C LEU A 349 2.52 -13.31 30.78
N SER A 350 1.87 -14.15 29.98
CA SER A 350 2.52 -14.85 28.86
C SER A 350 2.07 -14.28 27.51
N HIS A 351 3.04 -14.07 26.61
CA HIS A 351 2.82 -13.68 25.22
C HIS A 351 2.86 -14.93 24.34
N LEU A 352 1.71 -15.32 23.79
CA LEU A 352 1.57 -16.51 22.95
C LEU A 352 1.21 -16.09 21.52
N SER A 353 1.74 -16.81 20.53
CA SER A 353 1.36 -16.65 19.11
C SER A 353 0.76 -17.95 18.57
N LEU A 354 -0.33 -17.85 17.81
CA LEU A 354 -0.82 -18.97 16.98
C LEU A 354 -0.07 -18.98 15.66
N LEU A 355 0.58 -20.09 15.34
CA LEU A 355 1.33 -20.28 14.09
C LEU A 355 1.07 -21.67 13.50
N SER A 356 1.32 -21.84 12.21
CA SER A 356 1.48 -23.18 11.62
C SER A 356 2.78 -23.82 12.14
N ALA A 357 2.81 -25.15 12.23
CA ALA A 357 3.96 -25.87 12.80
C ALA A 357 5.29 -25.59 12.07
N ASP A 358 5.26 -25.44 10.74
CA ASP A 358 6.44 -25.11 9.93
C ASP A 358 6.99 -23.70 10.26
N ARG A 359 6.12 -22.69 10.40
CA ARG A 359 6.54 -21.33 10.78
C ARG A 359 6.96 -21.23 12.25
N CYS A 360 6.50 -22.15 13.10
CA CYS A 360 7.05 -22.30 14.45
C CYS A 360 8.48 -22.85 14.43
N VAL A 361 8.76 -23.92 13.69
CA VAL A 361 10.12 -24.46 13.51
C VAL A 361 11.04 -23.40 12.89
N GLU A 362 10.59 -22.68 11.86
CA GLU A 362 11.37 -21.61 11.23
C GLU A 362 11.74 -20.50 12.23
N ARG A 363 10.80 -20.06 13.08
CA ARG A 363 11.07 -19.08 14.15
C ARG A 363 12.03 -19.59 15.22
N LEU A 364 11.95 -20.87 15.60
CA LEU A 364 12.86 -21.49 16.57
C LEU A 364 14.29 -21.61 16.02
N LEU A 365 14.45 -21.97 14.74
CA LEU A 365 15.73 -21.98 14.04
C LEU A 365 16.36 -20.57 13.97
N ARG A 366 15.57 -19.54 13.63
CA ARG A 366 16.01 -18.13 13.64
C ARG A 366 16.37 -17.59 15.03
N ARG A 367 16.03 -18.31 16.11
CA ARG A 367 16.40 -17.99 17.51
C ARG A 367 17.39 -19.01 18.11
N GLU A 368 18.07 -19.80 17.28
CA GLU A 368 19.09 -20.79 17.68
C GLU A 368 18.60 -21.82 18.72
N SER A 369 17.29 -22.06 18.79
CA SER A 369 16.66 -22.94 19.79
C SER A 369 16.63 -24.39 19.30
N TRP A 370 17.80 -24.96 19.07
CA TRP A 370 17.99 -26.22 18.33
C TRP A 370 17.19 -27.40 18.90
N ILE A 371 17.20 -27.61 20.22
CA ILE A 371 16.48 -28.72 20.86
C ILE A 371 14.96 -28.58 20.66
N LEU A 372 14.39 -27.39 20.85
CA LEU A 372 12.95 -27.17 20.64
C LEU A 372 12.58 -27.25 19.15
N ALA A 373 13.40 -26.71 18.25
CA ALA A 373 13.19 -26.81 16.80
C ALA A 373 13.15 -28.27 16.33
N ALA A 374 14.09 -29.10 16.79
CA ALA A 374 14.13 -30.53 16.47
C ALA A 374 12.95 -31.30 17.08
N THR A 375 12.59 -31.04 18.34
CA THR A 375 11.44 -31.67 18.98
C THR A 375 10.13 -31.34 18.24
N VAL A 376 9.85 -30.07 17.94
CA VAL A 376 8.66 -29.66 17.17
C VAL A 376 8.66 -30.26 15.76
N THR A 377 9.83 -30.36 15.12
CA THR A 377 9.98 -31.03 13.80
C THR A 377 9.58 -32.50 13.85
N CYS A 378 9.99 -33.24 14.89
CA CYS A 378 9.61 -34.64 15.06
C CYS A 378 8.13 -34.81 15.40
N MET A 379 7.57 -33.93 16.24
CA MET A 379 6.15 -33.95 16.63
C MET A 379 5.22 -33.68 15.46
N PHE A 380 5.56 -32.72 14.58
CA PHE A 380 4.74 -32.29 13.45
C PHE A 380 5.37 -32.69 12.10
N GLN A 381 5.97 -33.89 12.04
CA GLN A 381 6.67 -34.36 10.84
C GLN A 381 5.84 -34.22 9.56
N HIS A 382 4.53 -34.49 9.61
CA HIS A 382 3.60 -34.41 8.48
C HIS A 382 3.55 -33.02 7.84
N MET A 383 3.57 -31.97 8.67
CA MET A 383 3.58 -30.57 8.23
C MET A 383 4.91 -30.19 7.58
N VAL A 384 6.03 -30.67 8.13
CA VAL A 384 7.38 -30.39 7.62
C VAL A 384 7.68 -31.15 6.33
N THR A 385 7.18 -32.38 6.17
CA THR A 385 7.34 -33.17 4.94
C THR A 385 6.54 -32.64 3.74
N MET A 386 5.52 -31.79 3.96
CA MET A 386 4.73 -31.22 2.86
C MET A 386 5.58 -30.34 1.92
N SER A 387 5.37 -30.46 0.62
CA SER A 387 6.07 -29.67 -0.40
C SER A 387 5.98 -28.14 -0.20
N ARG A 388 4.94 -27.64 0.48
CA ARG A 388 4.81 -26.21 0.86
C ARG A 388 5.83 -25.76 1.91
N ALA A 389 6.18 -26.61 2.87
CA ALA A 389 7.09 -26.27 3.98
C ALA A 389 8.56 -26.23 3.53
N ARG A 390 8.90 -26.88 2.41
CA ARG A 390 10.26 -26.85 1.82
C ARG A 390 10.76 -25.43 1.49
N LYS A 391 9.86 -24.45 1.32
CA LYS A 391 10.20 -23.03 1.12
C LYS A 391 10.63 -22.30 2.41
N SER A 392 10.07 -22.65 3.57
CA SER A 392 10.44 -22.10 4.88
C SER A 392 11.54 -22.91 5.57
N ILE A 393 11.56 -24.22 5.31
CA ILE A 393 12.46 -25.22 5.89
C ILE A 393 13.06 -26.10 4.76
N PRO A 394 14.12 -25.65 4.06
CA PRO A 394 14.89 -26.50 3.15
C PRO A 394 15.67 -27.58 3.92
N ILE A 395 16.05 -28.67 3.22
CA ILE A 395 16.77 -29.82 3.79
C ILE A 395 18.07 -29.38 4.47
N ASP A 396 18.80 -28.43 3.89
CA ASP A 396 20.06 -27.90 4.44
C ASP A 396 19.90 -27.31 5.85
N ARG A 397 18.73 -26.72 6.16
CA ARG A 397 18.45 -26.21 7.51
C ARG A 397 18.11 -27.32 8.50
N LEU A 398 17.61 -28.47 8.05
CA LEU A 398 17.35 -29.63 8.91
C LEU A 398 18.64 -30.42 9.17
N GLU A 399 19.51 -30.58 8.18
CA GLU A 399 20.86 -31.13 8.38
C GLU A 399 21.74 -30.17 9.21
N HIS A 400 21.61 -28.84 9.04
CA HIS A 400 22.26 -27.89 9.93
C HIS A 400 21.73 -28.00 11.38
N LEU A 401 20.40 -28.01 11.57
CA LEU A 401 19.77 -28.26 12.88
C LEU A 401 20.30 -29.53 13.55
N LYS A 402 20.35 -30.64 12.80
CA LYS A 402 20.91 -31.92 13.22
C LYS A 402 22.39 -31.80 13.63
N SER A 403 23.20 -31.05 12.88
CA SER A 403 24.61 -30.80 13.21
C SER A 403 24.82 -30.03 14.53
N GLN A 404 23.83 -29.25 14.98
CA GLN A 404 23.89 -28.50 16.24
C GLN A 404 23.43 -29.31 17.47
N LEU A 405 22.85 -30.51 17.27
CA LEU A 405 22.46 -31.41 18.37
C LEU A 405 23.66 -32.24 18.84
N SER A 406 23.85 -32.35 20.16
CA SER A 406 24.94 -33.15 20.73
C SER A 406 24.62 -34.66 20.72
N PRO A 407 25.38 -35.50 19.98
CA PRO A 407 25.07 -36.93 19.83
C PRO A 407 25.26 -37.74 21.11
N SER A 408 26.01 -37.21 22.08
CA SER A 408 26.14 -37.75 23.44
C SER A 408 24.86 -37.64 24.28
N THR A 409 23.96 -36.71 23.92
CA THR A 409 22.92 -36.19 24.82
C THR A 409 21.52 -36.44 24.26
N HIS A 410 21.35 -36.32 22.94
CA HIS A 410 20.05 -36.49 22.26
C HIS A 410 20.10 -37.46 21.05
N PRO A 411 20.70 -38.67 21.17
CA PRO A 411 20.84 -39.60 20.04
C PRO A 411 19.50 -40.06 19.45
N GLU A 412 18.47 -40.24 20.29
CA GLU A 412 17.12 -40.64 19.86
C GLU A 412 16.42 -39.54 19.04
N LEU A 413 16.58 -38.27 19.45
CA LEU A 413 16.04 -37.10 18.74
C LEU A 413 16.74 -36.91 17.38
N ILE A 414 18.05 -37.14 17.31
CA ILE A 414 18.81 -37.13 16.06
C ILE A 414 18.29 -38.23 15.12
N GLY A 415 18.09 -39.46 15.62
CA GLY A 415 17.54 -40.55 14.82
C GLY A 415 16.12 -40.29 14.31
N GLN A 416 15.23 -39.71 15.13
CA GLN A 416 13.90 -39.29 14.67
C GLN A 416 13.98 -38.16 13.63
N LEU A 417 14.90 -37.20 13.80
CA LEU A 417 15.12 -36.12 12.83
C LEU A 417 15.67 -36.64 11.50
N GLU A 418 16.56 -37.64 11.52
CA GLU A 418 17.01 -38.37 10.32
C GLU A 418 15.86 -39.11 9.64
N GLU A 419 14.94 -39.71 10.39
CA GLU A 419 13.73 -40.34 9.84
C GLU A 419 12.79 -39.30 9.17
N VAL A 420 12.74 -38.05 9.65
CA VAL A 420 11.99 -36.96 9.01
C VAL A 420 12.72 -36.43 7.77
N ILE A 421 14.05 -36.28 7.82
CA ILE A 421 14.86 -35.83 6.67
C ILE A 421 14.80 -36.85 5.53
N THR A 422 14.87 -38.16 5.81
CA THR A 422 14.77 -39.21 4.77
C THR A 422 13.38 -39.32 4.12
N LYS A 423 12.33 -38.74 4.73
CA LYS A 423 10.99 -38.61 4.12
C LYS A 423 10.84 -37.38 3.21
N LEU A 424 11.83 -36.49 3.17
CA LEU A 424 11.86 -35.35 2.23
C LEU A 424 12.52 -35.79 0.91
N GLU A 425 11.69 -36.12 -0.09
CA GLU A 425 12.18 -36.41 -1.45
C GLU A 425 13.03 -35.24 -2.00
N PRO A 426 14.13 -35.50 -2.72
CA PRO A 426 14.94 -34.45 -3.36
C PRO A 426 14.13 -33.54 -4.27
N LEU A 427 14.53 -32.27 -4.37
CA LEU A 427 13.87 -31.28 -5.24
C LEU A 427 13.86 -31.72 -6.71
N ASP A 428 14.94 -32.34 -7.18
CA ASP A 428 15.13 -32.75 -8.58
C ASP A 428 14.25 -33.94 -8.99
N SER A 429 13.72 -34.70 -8.03
CA SER A 429 12.84 -35.85 -8.30
C SER A 429 11.43 -35.46 -8.73
N ALA A 430 11.00 -34.22 -8.45
CA ALA A 430 9.63 -33.74 -8.74
C ALA A 430 9.48 -33.01 -10.09
N SER A 431 10.59 -32.71 -10.78
CA SER A 431 10.60 -31.88 -12.00
C SER A 431 10.86 -32.68 -13.29
N SER A 432 11.06 -33.99 -13.22
CA SER A 432 11.38 -34.83 -14.38
C SER A 432 10.54 -36.11 -14.46
N SER A 433 9.35 -36.00 -15.04
CA SER A 433 8.93 -36.84 -16.19
C SER A 433 7.47 -36.60 -16.61
N ARG A 434 7.16 -36.95 -17.88
CA ARG A 434 5.82 -37.18 -18.46
C ARG A 434 4.97 -35.96 -18.88
N ARG A 435 5.43 -35.26 -19.92
CA ARG A 435 4.73 -35.39 -21.23
C ARG A 435 5.18 -36.72 -21.86
N SER A 436 4.35 -37.51 -22.52
CA SER A 436 2.91 -37.42 -22.78
C SER A 436 2.33 -38.84 -22.98
N SER A 437 1.01 -39.00 -22.81
CA SER A 437 0.24 -40.15 -23.35
C SER A 437 -1.25 -39.84 -23.22
N ILE A 438 -1.95 -39.69 -24.34
CA ILE A 438 -3.41 -39.67 -24.37
C ILE A 438 -3.93 -41.11 -24.44
N SER A 439 -4.80 -41.51 -23.51
CA SER A 439 -5.46 -42.81 -23.53
C SER A 439 -6.84 -42.69 -22.92
N SER A 440 -7.85 -42.71 -23.77
CA SER A 440 -9.26 -42.56 -23.38
C SER A 440 -9.89 -43.93 -23.15
N HIS A 441 -10.04 -44.35 -21.88
CA HIS A 441 -10.97 -45.40 -21.50
C HIS A 441 -11.70 -45.08 -20.18
N GLU A 442 -12.89 -45.65 -20.05
CA GLU A 442 -13.87 -45.28 -19.03
C GLU A 442 -13.49 -45.75 -17.63
N SER A 443 -13.66 -44.88 -16.63
CA SER A 443 -13.45 -45.23 -15.22
C SER A 443 -14.68 -45.94 -14.63
N PHE A 444 -14.58 -47.27 -14.52
CA PHE A 444 -15.58 -48.09 -13.85
C PHE A 444 -15.45 -48.00 -12.32
N ASN A 445 -16.44 -47.41 -11.64
CA ASN A 445 -16.55 -47.54 -10.19
C ASN A 445 -17.23 -48.88 -9.84
N VAL A 446 -16.51 -49.70 -9.08
CA VAL A 446 -17.01 -50.95 -8.48
C VAL A 446 -17.49 -50.65 -7.06
N LEU A 447 -18.63 -51.24 -6.68
CA LEU A 447 -19.12 -51.27 -5.29
C LEU A 447 -19.06 -52.71 -4.79
N ASP A 448 -18.85 -52.90 -3.48
CA ASP A 448 -18.60 -54.20 -2.84
C ASP A 448 -19.75 -55.22 -2.91
N CYS A 449 -20.86 -54.89 -3.58
CA CYS A 449 -21.96 -55.80 -3.91
C CYS A 449 -21.83 -56.45 -5.31
N GLY A 450 -20.78 -56.15 -6.08
CA GLY A 450 -20.45 -56.88 -7.32
C GLY A 450 -21.33 -56.57 -8.54
N ILE A 451 -21.97 -55.40 -8.59
CA ILE A 451 -22.80 -54.96 -9.74
C ILE A 451 -22.23 -53.66 -10.31
N TYR A 452 -21.96 -53.66 -11.62
CA TYR A 452 -21.44 -52.51 -12.36
C TYR A 452 -22.55 -51.52 -12.74
N ARG A 453 -22.29 -50.21 -12.58
CA ARG A 453 -23.23 -49.14 -12.98
C ARG A 453 -22.50 -48.07 -13.81
N VAL A 454 -22.79 -48.03 -15.10
CA VAL A 454 -22.32 -46.96 -16.01
C VAL A 454 -23.16 -45.70 -15.79
N ILE A 455 -22.52 -44.54 -15.69
CA ILE A 455 -23.20 -43.23 -15.54
C ILE A 455 -22.59 -42.24 -16.54
N SER A 456 -23.34 -41.93 -17.60
CA SER A 456 -22.99 -40.83 -18.52
C SER A 456 -23.51 -39.51 -17.96
N ARG A 457 -22.65 -38.48 -17.89
CA ARG A 457 -23.01 -37.12 -17.42
C ARG A 457 -23.02 -36.12 -18.58
N ARG A 458 -24.17 -35.98 -19.25
CA ARG A 458 -24.56 -34.75 -19.96
C ARG A 458 -25.80 -34.16 -19.31
N GLY A 459 -25.65 -32.99 -18.70
CA GLY A 459 -26.77 -32.14 -18.24
C GLY A 459 -27.42 -32.54 -16.91
N SER A 460 -26.87 -32.05 -15.80
CA SER A 460 -27.69 -31.58 -14.67
C SER A 460 -26.90 -30.64 -13.76
N GLN A 461 -27.57 -29.69 -13.12
CA GLN A 461 -27.04 -28.85 -12.06
C GLN A 461 -27.61 -29.33 -10.73
N SER A 462 -26.77 -29.82 -9.81
CA SER A 462 -27.11 -29.94 -8.38
C SER A 462 -25.88 -30.29 -7.55
N ASP A 463 -25.72 -29.54 -6.47
CA ASP A 463 -24.89 -29.67 -5.27
C ASP A 463 -24.20 -31.03 -4.99
N GLU A 464 -22.86 -31.03 -5.01
CA GLU A 464 -21.99 -31.79 -4.07
C GLU A 464 -20.61 -31.10 -4.01
N GLU A 465 -20.50 -29.98 -3.26
CA GLU A 465 -19.19 -29.35 -2.95
C GLU A 465 -18.81 -29.56 -1.48
N THR A 466 -17.98 -30.57 -1.21
CA THR A 466 -17.18 -30.67 0.02
C THR A 466 -15.80 -31.25 -0.29
N SER A 467 -14.78 -30.86 0.50
CA SER A 467 -13.42 -31.40 0.52
C SER A 467 -12.45 -31.07 -0.65
N SER A 468 -12.27 -29.79 -0.99
CA SER A 468 -11.04 -29.33 -1.69
C SER A 468 -10.60 -27.88 -1.42
N LEU A 469 -11.07 -27.24 -0.34
CA LEU A 469 -10.65 -25.89 0.06
C LEU A 469 -9.74 -25.91 1.30
N MET A 470 -8.43 -26.05 1.08
CA MET A 470 -7.42 -26.00 2.15
C MET A 470 -6.26 -25.06 1.79
N ASN A 471 -6.12 -23.97 2.55
CA ASN A 471 -4.90 -23.16 2.70
C ASN A 471 -4.31 -22.47 1.45
N GLN A 472 -4.97 -21.42 0.95
CA GLN A 472 -4.28 -20.26 0.34
C GLN A 472 -4.17 -19.09 1.33
N SER A 473 -3.70 -19.37 2.54
CA SER A 473 -3.38 -18.36 3.56
C SER A 473 -2.02 -17.72 3.27
N MET A 474 -1.96 -16.80 2.30
CA MET A 474 -0.81 -15.90 2.15
C MET A 474 -0.73 -15.01 3.40
N SER A 475 0.29 -15.23 4.24
CA SER A 475 0.40 -14.58 5.55
C SER A 475 0.64 -13.08 5.44
N GLU A 476 -0.26 -12.28 6.01
CA GLU A 476 -0.13 -10.82 6.03
C GLU A 476 1.12 -10.32 6.77
N GLU A 477 1.83 -11.16 7.52
CA GLU A 477 3.11 -10.80 8.16
C GLU A 477 4.19 -10.37 7.15
N GLU A 478 4.12 -10.81 5.89
CA GLU A 478 4.94 -10.27 4.80
C GLU A 478 4.35 -8.94 4.27
N ARG A 479 3.02 -8.84 4.11
CA ARG A 479 2.25 -7.59 3.85
C ARG A 479 2.15 -6.62 5.03
N LEU A 480 3.07 -6.71 6.00
CA LEU A 480 3.15 -5.78 7.14
C LEU A 480 4.54 -5.15 7.27
N LYS A 481 5.47 -5.50 6.38
CA LYS A 481 6.57 -4.62 5.97
C LYS A 481 6.19 -3.72 4.79
N GLU A 482 5.19 -4.12 4.01
CA GLU A 482 4.64 -3.34 2.90
C GLU A 482 3.28 -2.75 3.30
N PHE A 483 3.14 -1.43 3.19
CA PHE A 483 1.92 -0.62 3.42
C PHE A 483 1.39 -0.45 4.85
N ASN A 484 1.64 0.76 5.36
CA ASN A 484 0.69 1.58 6.12
C ASN A 484 0.82 3.01 5.56
N PHE A 485 -0.21 3.83 5.41
CA PHE A 485 -1.66 3.60 5.37
C PHE A 485 -2.24 4.69 4.44
N VAL A 486 -3.35 4.44 3.76
CA VAL A 486 -4.15 5.50 3.10
C VAL A 486 -5.48 5.59 3.83
N PRO A 487 -5.89 6.76 4.33
CA PRO A 487 -7.29 7.05 4.66
C PRO A 487 -8.05 7.32 3.36
N GLU A 488 -9.20 6.68 3.18
CA GLU A 488 -10.13 7.01 2.07
C GLU A 488 -10.83 8.34 2.35
N GLU A 489 -11.08 9.12 1.29
CA GLU A 489 -12.13 10.16 1.30
C GLU A 489 -13.51 9.50 1.32
N ASP A 490 -14.56 10.28 1.61
CA ASP A 490 -15.88 9.99 1.06
C ASP A 490 -16.51 11.30 0.54
N GLN A 491 -17.37 11.19 -0.47
CA GLN A 491 -17.73 12.30 -1.36
C GLN A 491 -19.07 13.00 -0.96
N PRO A 492 -19.91 13.53 -1.89
CA PRO A 492 -20.08 14.98 -2.02
C PRO A 492 -21.52 15.46 -1.73
N ASP A 493 -21.79 16.77 -1.83
CA ASP A 493 -22.83 17.25 -2.76
C ASP A 493 -22.94 18.78 -2.92
N HIS A 494 -23.04 19.19 -4.18
CA HIS A 494 -23.80 20.31 -4.76
C HIS A 494 -23.98 21.69 -4.08
N ASP A 495 -23.30 22.67 -4.69
CA ASP A 495 -23.78 24.05 -4.96
C ASP A 495 -25.17 24.04 -5.68
N PRO A 496 -26.04 25.09 -5.56
CA PRO A 496 -25.82 26.30 -6.39
C PRO A 496 -26.34 27.68 -5.87
N GLN A 497 -25.59 28.72 -6.25
CA GLN A 497 -26.04 30.03 -6.79
C GLN A 497 -26.73 31.14 -5.94
N SER A 498 -26.05 32.31 -5.95
CA SER A 498 -26.58 33.68 -6.15
C SER A 498 -27.47 34.38 -5.09
N SER A 499 -27.03 35.57 -4.64
CA SER A 499 -27.54 36.87 -5.15
C SER A 499 -26.84 38.08 -4.50
N GLU A 500 -26.85 39.23 -5.19
CA GLU A 500 -26.07 40.45 -4.84
C GLU A 500 -26.73 41.38 -3.78
N ARG A 501 -25.91 42.28 -3.19
CA ARG A 501 -26.26 43.54 -2.46
C ARG A 501 -26.86 43.33 -1.04
N SER A 502 -26.74 44.26 -0.09
CA SER A 502 -26.26 45.66 -0.12
C SER A 502 -25.56 46.08 1.20
N GLU A 503 -24.91 47.24 1.19
CA GLU A 503 -24.25 47.93 2.32
C GLU A 503 -25.18 48.26 3.51
N GLY A 504 -24.64 48.44 4.73
CA GLY A 504 -25.41 48.83 5.93
C GLY A 504 -24.60 49.04 7.23
N ASP A 505 -24.04 50.24 7.40
CA ASP A 505 -23.06 50.67 8.42
C ASP A 505 -23.55 50.72 9.90
N ARG A 506 -22.57 50.66 10.83
CA ARG A 506 -22.49 51.23 12.21
C ARG A 506 -23.38 50.81 13.41
N SER A 507 -22.71 50.15 14.36
CA SER A 507 -22.40 50.57 15.75
C SER A 507 -23.49 50.94 16.81
N GLU A 508 -23.39 50.19 17.93
CA GLU A 508 -23.35 50.63 19.34
C GLU A 508 -24.59 50.89 20.24
N GLN A 509 -24.49 50.25 21.43
CA GLN A 509 -24.96 50.62 22.79
C GLN A 509 -26.44 50.51 23.25
N SER A 510 -26.53 50.18 24.55
CA SER A 510 -27.64 50.30 25.52
C SER A 510 -28.66 49.15 25.70
N LEU A 511 -28.82 48.78 26.98
CA LEU A 511 -29.93 48.04 27.62
C LEU A 511 -30.99 49.09 28.08
N PRO A 512 -32.22 48.75 28.59
CA PRO A 512 -32.69 47.44 29.10
C PRO A 512 -34.16 47.05 28.73
N PHE A 513 -34.59 45.88 29.25
CA PHE A 513 -35.97 45.46 29.61
C PHE A 513 -37.21 46.10 28.92
N HIS A 514 -38.09 45.27 28.35
CA HIS A 514 -39.47 45.08 28.88
C HIS A 514 -40.23 43.88 28.24
N LEU A 515 -40.96 43.14 29.06
CA LEU A 515 -42.02 42.18 28.64
C LEU A 515 -43.40 42.87 28.76
N PRO A 516 -44.41 42.48 27.95
CA PRO A 516 -45.46 41.62 28.52
C PRO A 516 -46.19 40.63 27.57
N LEU A 517 -46.23 39.36 28.03
CA LEU A 517 -47.43 38.49 28.16
C LEU A 517 -48.36 38.13 26.96
N SER A 518 -48.46 36.80 26.77
CA SER A 518 -49.72 35.99 26.63
C SER A 518 -50.45 35.95 25.27
N PHE A 519 -51.17 34.88 24.85
CA PHE A 519 -51.72 33.70 25.56
C PHE A 519 -51.46 32.33 24.84
N ARG A 520 -51.95 31.22 25.44
CA ARG A 520 -52.02 29.84 24.86
C ARG A 520 -53.22 29.74 23.88
N SER A 521 -53.50 28.66 23.12
CA SER A 521 -53.17 27.22 23.25
C SER A 521 -53.33 26.37 21.95
N LYS A 522 -52.87 25.10 22.01
CA LYS A 522 -53.19 23.94 21.13
C LYS A 522 -54.72 23.75 20.91
N PRO A 523 -55.26 22.92 19.96
CA PRO A 523 -54.65 21.76 19.25
C PRO A 523 -55.02 21.58 17.73
N PRO A 524 -54.53 20.52 17.03
CA PRO A 524 -54.88 20.24 15.61
C PRO A 524 -56.08 19.29 15.39
N ARG A 525 -56.84 19.47 14.29
CA ARG A 525 -57.82 18.51 13.72
C ARG A 525 -57.91 18.63 12.18
N ILE A 526 -57.66 17.54 11.43
CA ILE A 526 -58.63 16.64 10.74
C ILE A 526 -59.24 17.19 9.42
N ALA A 527 -58.53 16.94 8.31
CA ALA A 527 -58.89 16.07 7.16
C ALA A 527 -60.04 16.38 6.15
N LEU A 528 -59.85 15.77 4.97
CA LEU A 528 -60.77 15.40 3.86
C LEU A 528 -61.24 16.48 2.86
N GLN A 529 -60.99 16.20 1.56
CA GLN A 529 -62.04 16.08 0.55
C GLN A 529 -61.68 15.09 -0.58
N ALA A 530 -62.70 14.39 -1.11
CA ALA A 530 -62.77 13.31 -2.11
C ALA A 530 -61.76 13.29 -3.30
N VAL A 531 -61.34 12.15 -3.90
CA VAL A 531 -61.91 10.80 -4.19
C VAL A 531 -62.74 10.69 -5.49
N LYS A 532 -62.12 10.09 -6.53
CA LYS A 532 -62.66 9.24 -7.62
C LYS A 532 -61.48 8.79 -8.52
N ASP A 533 -61.41 7.59 -9.12
CA ASP A 533 -62.37 6.49 -9.27
C ASP A 533 -61.74 5.09 -8.93
N SER A 534 -62.36 4.34 -8.01
CA SER A 534 -62.98 3.01 -8.23
C SER A 534 -62.71 2.24 -9.54
N VAL A 535 -62.55 0.90 -9.66
CA VAL A 535 -62.56 -0.33 -8.79
C VAL A 535 -61.64 -1.36 -9.55
N SER A 536 -61.05 -2.48 -9.09
CA SER A 536 -61.49 -3.61 -8.25
C SER A 536 -60.29 -4.58 -8.01
N SER A 537 -60.14 -5.28 -6.87
CA SER A 537 -60.69 -6.61 -6.50
C SER A 537 -60.10 -7.82 -7.28
N PHE A 538 -59.82 -9.01 -6.71
CA PHE A 538 -59.77 -9.46 -5.31
C PHE A 538 -58.88 -10.71 -5.17
N VAL A 539 -58.54 -11.05 -3.92
CA VAL A 539 -57.61 -12.09 -3.45
C VAL A 539 -58.00 -13.55 -3.81
N LYS A 540 -56.96 -14.42 -3.98
CA LYS A 540 -56.84 -15.89 -3.67
C LYS A 540 -56.92 -16.98 -4.78
N LYS A 541 -56.00 -17.94 -4.60
CA LYS A 541 -56.06 -19.43 -4.73
C LYS A 541 -55.36 -20.15 -5.90
N THR A 542 -54.59 -21.16 -5.48
CA THR A 542 -54.07 -22.36 -6.15
C THR A 542 -55.18 -23.32 -6.65
N THR A 543 -54.93 -24.07 -7.74
CA THR A 543 -54.89 -25.57 -7.77
C THR A 543 -54.45 -26.10 -9.16
N GLU A 544 -54.21 -27.41 -9.28
CA GLU A 544 -53.53 -28.07 -10.41
C GLU A 544 -54.44 -28.69 -11.51
N LYS A 545 -53.80 -29.05 -12.65
CA LYS A 545 -53.86 -30.36 -13.37
C LYS A 545 -54.83 -30.69 -14.54
N ILE A 546 -54.23 -31.40 -15.51
CA ILE A 546 -54.73 -32.50 -16.40
C ILE A 546 -55.21 -32.19 -17.85
N ASN A 547 -54.35 -32.64 -18.79
CA ASN A 547 -54.52 -33.36 -20.08
C ASN A 547 -55.70 -33.09 -21.05
N THR A 548 -55.40 -32.96 -22.36
CA THR A 548 -55.45 -34.06 -23.39
C THR A 548 -54.79 -33.59 -24.71
N LEU A 549 -53.72 -34.25 -25.19
CA LEU A 549 -53.67 -35.33 -26.22
C LEU A 549 -54.03 -34.94 -27.67
N GLN A 550 -53.04 -35.07 -28.58
CA GLN A 550 -53.16 -35.76 -29.88
C GLN A 550 -51.76 -36.15 -30.42
N MET A 551 -51.67 -37.06 -31.41
CA MET A 551 -50.41 -37.69 -31.85
C MET A 551 -50.27 -37.83 -33.38
N ASN A 552 -49.02 -37.71 -33.84
CA ASN A 552 -48.31 -38.47 -34.91
C ASN A 552 -48.78 -38.52 -36.38
N SER A 553 -47.75 -38.60 -37.25
CA SER A 553 -47.75 -39.09 -38.66
C SER A 553 -48.43 -38.18 -39.70
N GLU A 554 -48.16 -38.19 -41.02
CA GLU A 554 -47.38 -39.04 -41.97
C GLU A 554 -46.52 -38.10 -42.89
N LEU A 555 -45.26 -38.38 -43.28
CA LEU A 555 -44.72 -39.29 -44.32
C LEU A 555 -44.98 -38.94 -45.82
N PHE A 556 -43.88 -39.00 -46.62
CA PHE A 556 -43.72 -39.07 -48.10
C PHE A 556 -44.05 -37.89 -49.06
N GLN A 557 -42.96 -37.36 -49.66
CA GLN A 557 -42.68 -37.08 -51.11
C GLN A 557 -43.70 -36.40 -52.07
N ARG A 558 -43.27 -35.28 -52.70
CA ARG A 558 -43.01 -35.00 -54.16
C ARG A 558 -43.98 -35.51 -55.27
N PRO A 559 -43.95 -34.96 -56.52
CA PRO A 559 -43.21 -33.81 -57.08
C PRO A 559 -44.07 -32.86 -57.99
N GLU A 560 -43.46 -31.81 -58.57
CA GLU A 560 -43.28 -31.61 -60.04
C GLU A 560 -42.31 -30.42 -60.29
N PHE A 561 -41.21 -30.58 -61.06
CA PHE A 561 -41.02 -30.29 -62.51
C PHE A 561 -41.17 -28.78 -62.87
N LYS A 562 -40.30 -28.11 -63.66
CA LYS A 562 -39.10 -28.41 -64.49
C LYS A 562 -38.36 -27.06 -64.72
N GLU A 563 -37.05 -26.87 -64.93
CA GLU A 563 -36.06 -27.29 -65.96
C GLU A 563 -34.64 -26.97 -65.41
N SER A 564 -33.65 -27.88 -65.33
CA SER A 564 -32.74 -28.44 -66.38
C SER A 564 -31.73 -27.43 -66.95
N ALA A 565 -30.43 -27.68 -67.09
CA ALA A 565 -29.50 -28.78 -66.72
C ALA A 565 -28.05 -28.19 -66.76
N GLN A 566 -26.88 -28.81 -66.52
CA GLN A 566 -26.31 -30.10 -66.03
C GLN A 566 -24.82 -29.77 -65.65
N ALA A 567 -23.77 -30.58 -65.43
CA ALA A 567 -23.39 -32.01 -65.29
C ALA A 567 -21.92 -32.01 -64.76
N GLU A 568 -21.35 -32.99 -64.04
CA GLU A 568 -21.88 -34.09 -63.21
C GLU A 568 -20.75 -34.66 -62.28
N ALA A 569 -20.90 -35.90 -61.82
CA ALA A 569 -19.99 -36.76 -61.02
C ALA A 569 -18.69 -37.18 -61.79
N SER A 570 -17.71 -37.96 -61.26
CA SER A 570 -17.68 -38.88 -60.10
C SER A 570 -16.23 -39.12 -59.58
N ALA A 571 -16.06 -39.99 -58.57
CA ALA A 571 -14.76 -40.33 -57.97
C ALA A 571 -14.12 -41.63 -58.51
N VAL A 572 -12.78 -41.70 -58.52
CA VAL A 572 -11.99 -42.89 -58.92
C VAL A 572 -10.80 -43.07 -57.96
N VAL A 573 -10.35 -44.32 -57.81
CA VAL A 573 -9.14 -44.73 -57.06
C VAL A 573 -8.14 -45.38 -58.01
N THR A 574 -6.87 -45.45 -57.59
CA THR A 574 -5.73 -46.28 -58.07
C THR A 574 -4.71 -45.69 -59.06
N SER A 575 -3.44 -45.91 -58.68
CA SER A 575 -2.21 -46.13 -59.48
C SER A 575 -1.53 -45.01 -60.26
N TYR A 576 -0.41 -44.56 -59.69
CA TYR A 576 0.93 -44.34 -60.30
C TYR A 576 1.08 -43.52 -61.59
N SER A 577 1.81 -42.42 -61.46
CA SER A 577 3.09 -42.24 -62.17
C SER A 577 4.05 -41.44 -61.28
N ASP A 578 5.30 -41.89 -61.17
CA ASP A 578 6.36 -41.24 -60.41
C ASP A 578 6.90 -39.97 -61.11
N GLU A 579 7.94 -39.35 -60.51
CA GLU A 579 8.83 -38.28 -61.04
C GLU A 579 8.61 -36.81 -60.57
N VAL A 580 7.58 -36.45 -59.80
CA VAL A 580 7.43 -35.06 -59.25
C VAL A 580 7.30 -34.98 -57.73
N GLU A 581 7.19 -36.11 -57.01
CA GLU A 581 7.10 -36.09 -55.53
C GLU A 581 8.46 -35.86 -54.82
N ASN A 582 9.59 -36.00 -55.52
CA ASN A 582 10.92 -35.85 -54.92
C ASN A 582 11.21 -34.41 -54.46
N GLU A 583 10.97 -33.39 -55.28
CA GLU A 583 11.31 -32.00 -54.93
C GLU A 583 10.53 -31.49 -53.70
N ILE A 584 9.28 -31.92 -53.54
CA ILE A 584 8.43 -31.55 -52.39
C ILE A 584 8.83 -32.35 -51.14
N CYS A 585 9.29 -33.60 -51.29
CA CYS A 585 9.81 -34.40 -50.19
C CYS A 585 11.17 -33.87 -49.70
N ASP A 586 12.06 -33.50 -50.63
CA ASP A 586 13.36 -32.91 -50.34
C ASP A 586 13.23 -31.55 -49.65
N GLU A 587 12.27 -30.69 -50.03
CA GLU A 587 12.02 -29.43 -49.32
C GLU A 587 11.62 -29.63 -47.84
N ILE A 588 10.83 -30.67 -47.54
CA ILE A 588 10.40 -30.98 -46.16
C ILE A 588 11.54 -31.62 -45.37
N SER A 589 12.28 -32.55 -46.00
CA SER A 589 13.47 -33.21 -45.44
C SER A 589 14.57 -32.19 -45.09
N ASN A 590 14.85 -31.25 -45.99
CA ASN A 590 15.84 -30.19 -45.77
C ASN A 590 15.42 -29.28 -44.61
N LYS A 591 14.16 -28.83 -44.55
CA LYS A 591 13.68 -27.97 -43.44
C LYS A 591 13.71 -28.67 -42.09
N GLU A 592 13.54 -30.00 -42.03
CA GLU A 592 13.73 -30.76 -40.79
C GLU A 592 15.23 -30.93 -40.43
N ALA A 593 16.11 -31.13 -41.42
CA ALA A 593 17.55 -31.18 -41.23
C ALA A 593 18.14 -29.82 -40.77
N ASP A 594 17.71 -28.71 -41.39
CA ASP A 594 18.07 -27.34 -41.01
C ASP A 594 17.71 -27.08 -39.54
N MET A 595 16.48 -27.44 -39.12
CA MET A 595 16.05 -27.29 -37.74
C MET A 595 16.84 -28.17 -36.75
N GLN A 596 17.32 -29.35 -37.18
CA GLN A 596 18.22 -30.18 -36.37
C GLN A 596 19.65 -29.60 -36.31
N GLU A 597 20.13 -28.93 -37.36
CA GLU A 597 21.41 -28.21 -37.33
C GLU A 597 21.34 -26.97 -36.43
N LEU A 598 20.26 -26.19 -36.51
CA LEU A 598 20.01 -25.05 -35.61
C LEU A 598 19.92 -25.49 -34.15
N TRP A 599 19.25 -26.63 -33.87
CA TRP A 599 19.23 -27.23 -32.53
C TRP A 599 20.64 -27.62 -32.06
N SER A 600 21.41 -28.29 -32.92
CA SER A 600 22.78 -28.74 -32.63
C SER A 600 23.77 -27.59 -32.43
N ALA A 601 23.60 -26.47 -33.16
CA ALA A 601 24.38 -25.25 -32.96
C ALA A 601 23.99 -24.56 -31.65
N THR A 602 22.68 -24.41 -31.39
CA THR A 602 22.17 -23.79 -30.17
C THR A 602 22.61 -24.52 -28.91
N GLU A 603 22.55 -25.85 -28.88
CA GLU A 603 23.03 -26.66 -27.75
C GLU A 603 24.55 -26.55 -27.53
N ARG A 604 25.33 -26.42 -28.61
CA ARG A 604 26.79 -26.23 -28.52
C ARG A 604 27.13 -24.89 -27.88
N THR A 605 26.64 -23.79 -28.45
CA THR A 605 26.88 -22.43 -27.95
C THR A 605 26.33 -22.25 -26.53
N PHE A 606 25.19 -22.87 -26.21
CA PHE A 606 24.65 -22.88 -24.85
C PHE A 606 25.49 -23.70 -23.85
N SER A 607 26.27 -24.68 -24.32
CA SER A 607 27.23 -25.43 -23.51
C SER A 607 28.56 -24.68 -23.32
N GLU A 608 28.99 -23.92 -24.32
CA GLU A 608 30.19 -23.07 -24.28
C GLU A 608 29.99 -21.86 -23.35
N ILE A 609 28.82 -21.22 -23.41
CA ILE A 609 28.44 -20.07 -22.55
C ILE A 609 28.20 -20.48 -21.09
N GLN A 610 28.10 -21.79 -20.79
CA GLN A 610 28.10 -22.29 -19.40
C GLN A 610 29.50 -22.29 -18.77
N ASP A 611 30.59 -22.10 -19.53
CA ASP A 611 31.90 -21.84 -18.93
C ASP A 611 31.98 -20.37 -18.46
N PRO A 612 32.18 -20.11 -17.14
CA PRO A 612 32.30 -18.74 -16.63
C PRO A 612 33.51 -17.98 -17.20
N LEU A 613 34.51 -18.66 -17.79
CA LEU A 613 35.61 -18.00 -18.48
C LEU A 613 35.20 -17.43 -19.85
N VAL A 614 34.21 -18.05 -20.52
CA VAL A 614 33.65 -17.55 -21.79
C VAL A 614 32.61 -16.47 -21.49
N LEU A 615 31.68 -16.71 -20.56
CA LEU A 615 30.60 -15.78 -20.21
C LEU A 615 31.10 -14.43 -19.66
N LEU A 616 32.29 -14.38 -19.05
CA LEU A 616 32.86 -13.17 -18.46
C LEU A 616 33.84 -12.43 -19.39
N ASP A 617 34.20 -12.99 -20.55
CA ASP A 617 35.03 -12.32 -21.56
C ASP A 617 34.16 -11.86 -22.75
N PRO A 618 33.97 -10.54 -22.96
CA PRO A 618 33.11 -10.04 -24.02
C PRO A 618 33.65 -10.28 -25.44
N VAL A 619 34.91 -10.71 -25.60
CA VAL A 619 35.47 -11.12 -26.89
C VAL A 619 35.09 -12.57 -27.19
N LEU A 620 35.38 -13.50 -26.26
CA LEU A 620 35.07 -14.92 -26.44
C LEU A 620 33.56 -15.17 -26.53
N LEU A 621 32.77 -14.45 -25.74
CA LEU A 621 31.31 -14.49 -25.80
C LEU A 621 30.76 -13.97 -27.13
N ALA A 622 31.39 -12.95 -27.72
CA ALA A 622 31.01 -12.43 -29.04
C ALA A 622 31.41 -13.41 -30.17
N GLU A 623 32.58 -14.04 -30.08
CA GLU A 623 33.01 -15.06 -31.06
C GLU A 623 32.04 -16.26 -31.08
N ALA A 624 31.70 -16.82 -29.92
CA ALA A 624 30.76 -17.95 -29.81
C ALA A 624 29.34 -17.60 -30.31
N LEU A 625 28.86 -16.37 -30.05
CA LEU A 625 27.56 -15.92 -30.54
C LEU A 625 27.56 -15.58 -32.04
N LEU A 626 28.69 -15.17 -32.62
CA LEU A 626 28.80 -14.93 -34.07
C LEU A 626 28.84 -16.25 -34.86
N GLU A 627 29.49 -17.30 -34.37
CA GLU A 627 29.40 -18.63 -35.00
C GLU A 627 27.97 -19.19 -34.98
N TRP A 628 27.22 -18.95 -33.89
CA TRP A 628 25.80 -19.29 -33.79
C TRP A 628 24.92 -18.44 -34.71
N LEU A 629 25.19 -17.12 -34.80
CA LEU A 629 24.44 -16.19 -35.64
C LEU A 629 24.44 -16.61 -37.11
N LEU A 630 25.58 -17.04 -37.65
CA LEU A 630 25.67 -17.52 -39.04
C LEU A 630 24.73 -18.70 -39.34
N VAL A 631 24.48 -19.56 -38.35
CA VAL A 631 23.51 -20.67 -38.46
C VAL A 631 22.07 -20.17 -38.31
N LEU A 632 21.83 -19.21 -37.42
CA LEU A 632 20.52 -18.57 -37.24
C LEU A 632 20.07 -17.83 -38.51
N GLU A 633 20.93 -17.00 -39.09
CA GLU A 633 20.62 -16.16 -40.25
C GLU A 633 20.32 -16.99 -41.50
N ARG A 634 21.11 -18.05 -41.74
CA ARG A 634 20.90 -18.97 -42.87
C ARG A 634 19.55 -19.71 -42.81
N ILE A 635 18.97 -19.89 -41.62
CA ILE A 635 17.79 -20.76 -41.40
C ILE A 635 16.51 -19.96 -41.09
N LEU A 636 16.61 -18.84 -40.37
CA LEU A 636 15.46 -18.03 -39.93
C LEU A 636 15.49 -16.57 -40.47
N GLY A 637 16.55 -16.19 -41.20
CA GLY A 637 16.75 -14.82 -41.67
C GLY A 637 15.81 -14.36 -42.79
N PRO A 638 15.99 -13.11 -43.26
CA PRO A 638 15.31 -12.62 -44.45
C PRO A 638 15.77 -13.38 -45.69
N SER A 639 14.82 -13.96 -46.42
CA SER A 639 15.08 -14.53 -47.74
C SER A 639 15.32 -13.38 -48.73
N ASP A 640 16.52 -13.29 -49.29
CA ASP A 640 16.88 -12.23 -50.23
C ASP A 640 15.95 -12.15 -51.45
N LEU A 641 15.82 -10.95 -52.00
CA LEU A 641 15.00 -10.64 -53.19
C LEU A 641 15.56 -11.33 -54.45
N GLY A 642 15.14 -12.58 -54.69
CA GLY A 642 15.82 -13.51 -55.60
C GLY A 642 15.10 -13.93 -56.89
N SER A 643 13.95 -13.38 -57.27
CA SER A 643 13.27 -13.81 -58.52
C SER A 643 12.39 -12.76 -59.22
N ALA A 644 13.00 -11.86 -59.99
CA ALA A 644 12.30 -10.99 -60.93
C ALA A 644 13.03 -10.91 -62.29
N ALA A 645 12.47 -11.60 -63.29
CA ALA A 645 12.79 -11.52 -64.73
C ALA A 645 14.24 -11.82 -65.17
N VAL A 646 14.42 -13.01 -65.75
CA VAL A 646 15.47 -13.28 -66.74
C VAL A 646 15.32 -12.34 -67.94
N SER A 647 16.41 -11.73 -68.38
CA SER A 647 16.58 -11.28 -69.77
C SER A 647 18.04 -11.41 -70.18
N GLU A 648 18.31 -12.24 -71.19
CA GLU A 648 19.67 -12.58 -71.63
C GLU A 648 20.34 -11.42 -72.39
N SER A 649 21.62 -11.16 -72.10
CA SER A 649 22.55 -10.67 -73.13
C SER A 649 23.99 -11.08 -72.85
N ASN A 650 24.54 -11.88 -73.77
CA ASN A 650 25.96 -12.13 -73.97
C ASN A 650 26.75 -10.80 -74.13
N GLN A 651 28.09 -10.71 -73.98
CA GLN A 651 29.13 -11.75 -74.03
C GLN A 651 30.44 -11.24 -73.38
N ASP A 652 31.48 -12.09 -73.35
CA ASP A 652 32.91 -11.81 -73.07
C ASP A 652 33.32 -11.22 -71.69
N GLY A 653 34.28 -11.77 -70.93
CA GLY A 653 35.05 -13.01 -71.07
C GLY A 653 36.47 -12.94 -70.49
N VAL A 654 36.87 -13.94 -69.68
CA VAL A 654 38.28 -14.30 -69.35
C VAL A 654 39.00 -13.31 -68.38
N GLU A 655 39.76 -13.68 -67.32
CA GLU A 655 40.40 -14.96 -66.92
C GLU A 655 40.45 -15.19 -65.37
N LEU A 656 40.98 -16.35 -64.97
CA LEU A 656 41.21 -16.84 -63.60
C LEU A 656 42.15 -15.98 -62.72
N GLY A 657 41.88 -15.92 -61.41
CA GLY A 657 42.83 -15.46 -60.38
C GLY A 657 42.59 -16.15 -59.03
N ARG A 658 43.60 -16.85 -58.48
CA ARG A 658 43.43 -17.79 -57.35
C ARG A 658 44.07 -17.28 -56.05
N SER A 659 43.26 -17.31 -54.97
CA SER A 659 43.64 -17.60 -53.56
C SER A 659 44.75 -16.80 -52.83
N SER A 660 44.32 -16.23 -51.69
CA SER A 660 44.88 -16.41 -50.32
C SER A 660 46.05 -15.58 -49.75
N SER A 661 45.94 -15.38 -48.42
CA SER A 661 46.97 -15.21 -47.38
C SER A 661 47.70 -13.86 -47.14
N LEU A 662 47.16 -13.13 -46.14
CA LEU A 662 47.81 -12.76 -44.86
C LEU A 662 48.98 -11.74 -44.77
N ASN A 663 48.92 -11.00 -43.64
CA ASN A 663 50.00 -10.50 -42.77
C ASN A 663 50.50 -9.03 -42.80
N LEU A 664 50.16 -8.35 -41.68
CA LEU A 664 51.05 -7.66 -40.72
C LEU A 664 51.74 -6.31 -41.03
N LEU A 665 51.22 -5.28 -40.34
CA LEU A 665 51.93 -4.30 -39.47
C LEU A 665 52.84 -3.18 -40.05
N SER A 666 52.77 -2.04 -39.33
CA SER A 666 53.73 -0.92 -39.28
C SER A 666 53.80 0.00 -40.53
N GLU A 667 54.20 1.29 -40.44
CA GLU A 667 54.68 2.09 -39.30
C GLU A 667 54.24 3.58 -39.39
N GLN A 668 54.90 4.49 -38.66
CA GLN A 668 54.48 5.88 -38.40
C GLN A 668 54.90 6.89 -39.50
N GLY A 669 54.17 8.02 -39.62
CA GLY A 669 54.56 9.13 -40.50
C GLY A 669 53.84 10.47 -40.25
N LYS A 670 54.60 11.49 -39.81
CA LYS A 670 54.28 12.94 -39.69
C LYS A 670 55.53 13.72 -40.16
N PRO A 671 55.52 15.05 -40.37
CA PRO A 671 54.43 16.01 -40.61
C PRO A 671 54.74 17.02 -41.78
N SER A 672 53.84 17.97 -42.03
CA SER A 672 54.11 19.41 -42.36
C SER A 672 52.76 20.13 -42.51
N GLU A 673 52.40 21.26 -41.90
CA GLU A 673 53.05 22.56 -41.53
C GLU A 673 52.65 23.74 -42.43
N THR A 674 51.65 24.51 -41.96
CA THR A 674 51.52 25.99 -42.15
C THR A 674 51.21 26.50 -43.58
N VAL A 675 50.72 27.74 -43.85
CA VAL A 675 51.20 29.07 -43.44
C VAL A 675 50.09 30.18 -43.48
N THR A 676 49.66 30.65 -42.29
CA THR A 676 49.22 32.06 -41.97
C THR A 676 47.98 32.66 -42.70
N VAL A 677 47.36 33.81 -42.34
CA VAL A 677 47.79 35.07 -41.69
C VAL A 677 46.68 35.72 -40.81
N GLN A 678 47.06 36.19 -39.60
CA GLN A 678 46.53 37.25 -38.69
C GLN A 678 44.99 37.52 -38.59
N ARG A 679 44.33 37.66 -37.42
CA ARG A 679 44.63 38.22 -36.08
C ARG A 679 44.53 39.76 -35.94
N ARG A 680 43.47 40.22 -35.24
CA ARG A 680 43.54 41.28 -34.21
C ARG A 680 42.36 41.18 -33.22
N GLU A 681 42.41 41.97 -32.14
CA GLU A 681 41.68 41.78 -30.87
C GLU A 681 40.78 42.99 -30.51
N SER A 682 40.09 42.92 -29.35
CA SER A 682 39.26 43.97 -28.68
C SER A 682 37.88 44.28 -29.31
N SER A 683 36.80 44.63 -28.57
CA SER A 683 36.51 44.54 -27.11
C SER A 683 35.03 44.88 -26.80
N GLU A 684 34.52 44.39 -25.65
CA GLU A 684 33.45 44.97 -24.80
C GLU A 684 31.97 45.12 -25.30
N LEU A 685 31.07 44.47 -24.52
CA LEU A 685 29.77 44.94 -23.97
C LEU A 685 28.43 45.00 -24.78
N GLU A 686 27.36 44.81 -23.99
CA GLU A 686 25.93 45.19 -24.10
C GLU A 686 24.92 44.47 -25.05
N GLU A 687 24.11 43.62 -24.41
CA GLU A 687 22.63 43.48 -24.46
C GLU A 687 21.82 43.53 -25.79
N LYS A 688 21.14 42.40 -26.10
CA LYS A 688 19.66 42.25 -26.12
C LYS A 688 19.26 40.77 -26.30
N VAL A 689 18.37 40.21 -25.47
CA VAL A 689 16.89 40.22 -25.56
C VAL A 689 16.39 39.52 -26.82
N ASP A 690 16.12 38.23 -26.71
CA ASP A 690 15.37 37.44 -27.70
C ASP A 690 13.86 37.69 -27.58
N GLN A 691 13.21 38.04 -28.69
CA GLN A 691 11.78 37.84 -28.88
C GLN A 691 11.48 37.37 -30.32
N CYS A 692 11.14 36.09 -30.42
CA CYS A 692 10.20 35.49 -31.38
C CYS A 692 10.03 36.17 -32.77
N GLU A 693 10.63 35.59 -33.81
CA GLU A 693 10.00 35.54 -35.13
C GLU A 693 9.87 34.09 -35.60
N THR A 694 8.63 33.68 -35.87
CA THR A 694 8.34 32.45 -36.62
C THR A 694 8.72 32.63 -38.09
N LEU A 695 9.61 31.78 -38.60
CA LEU A 695 9.91 31.71 -40.03
C LEU A 695 9.76 30.28 -40.53
N ASP A 696 8.69 30.04 -41.30
CA ASP A 696 8.54 28.84 -42.11
C ASP A 696 9.67 28.79 -43.16
N PHE A 697 10.49 27.73 -43.12
CA PHE A 697 11.32 27.33 -44.26
C PHE A 697 11.12 25.85 -44.56
N SER A 698 10.14 25.58 -45.44
CA SER A 698 10.04 24.30 -46.12
C SER A 698 11.08 24.26 -47.24
N GLU A 699 12.22 23.60 -47.02
CA GLU A 699 13.12 23.16 -48.11
C GLU A 699 13.13 21.63 -48.22
N GLU A 700 12.72 21.13 -49.37
CA GLU A 700 12.69 19.70 -49.68
C GLU A 700 14.11 19.16 -49.95
N ILE A 701 14.75 18.56 -48.95
CA ILE A 701 15.94 17.74 -49.20
C ILE A 701 15.51 16.31 -49.54
N LEU A 702 15.35 16.03 -50.84
CA LEU A 702 15.19 14.66 -51.32
C LEU A 702 16.46 13.84 -51.04
N VAL A 703 16.41 12.96 -50.03
CA VAL A 703 17.28 11.79 -49.92
C VAL A 703 16.45 10.55 -50.23
N CYS A 704 16.46 10.13 -51.49
CA CYS A 704 15.96 8.82 -51.91
C CYS A 704 17.02 7.76 -51.54
N GLY A 705 16.66 6.69 -50.81
CA GLY A 705 17.67 5.77 -50.26
C GLY A 705 17.23 4.34 -49.92
N SER A 706 16.12 4.15 -49.19
CA SER A 706 15.61 2.80 -48.85
C SER A 706 14.16 2.84 -48.34
N PRO A 707 13.37 1.76 -48.52
CA PRO A 707 12.20 1.51 -47.68
C PRO A 707 12.65 1.09 -46.26
N PRO A 708 11.87 1.36 -45.20
CA PRO A 708 12.19 0.85 -43.86
C PRO A 708 12.16 -0.68 -43.84
N GLU A 709 13.16 -1.29 -43.20
CA GLU A 709 13.34 -2.75 -43.18
C GLU A 709 12.15 -3.47 -42.54
N THR A 710 11.72 -4.57 -43.16
CA THR A 710 10.48 -5.28 -42.79
C THR A 710 10.59 -5.91 -41.40
N LEU A 711 9.79 -5.39 -40.47
CA LEU A 711 9.72 -5.86 -39.10
C LEU A 711 9.06 -7.24 -39.05
N ARG A 712 9.63 -8.19 -38.29
CA ARG A 712 9.17 -9.58 -38.20
C ARG A 712 8.68 -9.92 -36.79
N VAL A 713 7.37 -9.82 -36.58
CA VAL A 713 6.72 -10.14 -35.29
C VAL A 713 6.37 -11.63 -35.13
N THR A 714 6.24 -12.37 -36.24
CA THR A 714 5.92 -13.81 -36.24
C THR A 714 7.03 -14.64 -36.88
N PRO A 715 7.35 -15.83 -36.35
CA PRO A 715 8.40 -16.69 -36.91
C PRO A 715 8.00 -17.21 -38.32
N PRO A 716 8.95 -17.34 -39.26
CA PRO A 716 8.68 -17.85 -40.61
C PRO A 716 8.41 -19.37 -40.65
N VAL A 717 8.88 -20.09 -39.63
CA VAL A 717 8.77 -21.56 -39.48
C VAL A 717 8.31 -21.85 -38.04
N PRO A 718 7.41 -22.83 -37.78
CA PRO A 718 6.98 -23.15 -36.41
C PRO A 718 8.11 -23.77 -35.58
N ILE A 719 8.67 -22.99 -34.65
CA ILE A 719 9.80 -23.40 -33.79
C ILE A 719 9.33 -24.32 -32.65
N PRO A 720 10.00 -25.46 -32.38
CA PRO A 720 9.72 -26.31 -31.22
C PRO A 720 9.90 -25.57 -29.88
N SER A 721 8.96 -25.75 -28.95
CA SER A 721 8.94 -25.00 -27.67
C SER A 721 10.17 -25.23 -26.77
N GLU A 722 10.87 -26.36 -26.94
CA GLU A 722 12.08 -26.71 -26.18
C GLU A 722 13.35 -26.06 -26.75
N LEU A 723 13.33 -25.73 -28.06
CA LEU A 723 14.38 -24.96 -28.72
C LEU A 723 14.19 -23.46 -28.52
N LEU A 724 12.93 -22.99 -28.52
CA LEU A 724 12.58 -21.57 -28.44
C LEU A 724 13.19 -20.88 -27.21
N SER A 725 13.18 -21.49 -26.02
CA SER A 725 13.75 -20.85 -24.82
C SER A 725 15.26 -20.62 -24.92
N LYS A 726 16.01 -21.58 -25.48
CA LYS A 726 17.46 -21.44 -25.69
C LYS A 726 17.79 -20.43 -26.78
N LEU A 727 17.03 -20.43 -27.88
CA LEU A 727 17.14 -19.38 -28.92
C LEU A 727 16.84 -17.99 -28.34
N THR A 728 15.83 -17.85 -27.47
CA THR A 728 15.51 -16.58 -26.81
C THR A 728 16.64 -16.09 -25.90
N GLU A 729 17.26 -16.97 -25.13
CA GLU A 729 18.37 -16.60 -24.25
C GLU A 729 19.60 -16.15 -25.07
N LEU A 730 19.98 -16.88 -26.13
CA LEU A 730 21.10 -16.51 -27.00
C LEU A 730 20.82 -15.24 -27.84
N ALA A 731 19.64 -15.12 -28.46
CA ALA A 731 19.27 -13.94 -29.25
C ALA A 731 19.25 -12.66 -28.40
N THR A 732 18.76 -12.76 -27.17
CA THR A 732 18.72 -11.62 -26.24
C THR A 732 20.12 -11.27 -25.73
N LEU A 733 20.99 -12.25 -25.45
CA LEU A 733 22.39 -12.01 -25.10
C LEU A 733 23.16 -11.33 -26.25
N TYR A 734 22.98 -11.78 -27.49
CA TYR A 734 23.57 -11.13 -28.67
C TYR A 734 23.09 -9.69 -28.82
N THR A 735 21.79 -9.44 -28.66
CA THR A 735 21.20 -8.09 -28.72
C THR A 735 21.80 -7.17 -27.66
N GLU A 736 21.89 -7.62 -26.41
CA GLU A 736 22.50 -6.86 -25.30
C GLU A 736 23.98 -6.54 -25.58
N LEU A 737 24.77 -7.51 -26.04
CA LEU A 737 26.20 -7.31 -26.34
C LEU A 737 26.43 -6.34 -27.49
N SER A 738 25.72 -6.52 -28.61
CA SER A 738 25.83 -5.65 -29.79
C SER A 738 25.34 -4.23 -29.51
N TYR A 739 24.41 -4.05 -28.57
CA TYR A 739 23.98 -2.72 -28.11
C TYR A 739 25.07 -1.98 -27.29
N PHE A 740 25.81 -2.68 -26.43
CA PHE A 740 26.86 -2.07 -25.60
C PHE A 740 28.22 -1.89 -26.30
N LYS A 741 28.41 -2.44 -27.52
CA LYS A 741 29.62 -2.20 -28.34
C LYS A 741 29.68 -0.75 -28.85
N LYS A 742 30.53 0.09 -28.22
CA LYS A 742 30.64 1.54 -28.51
C LYS A 742 31.36 1.92 -29.83
N GLN A 743 31.22 1.16 -30.92
CA GLN A 743 31.81 1.48 -32.23
C GLN A 743 30.89 1.12 -33.41
N LYS A 744 30.13 2.11 -33.92
CA LYS A 744 29.42 2.13 -35.24
C LYS A 744 28.43 0.99 -35.60
N GLU A 745 28.43 -0.13 -34.91
CA GLU A 745 27.62 -1.34 -35.13
C GLU A 745 26.18 -1.21 -34.60
N GLY A 746 25.76 -0.03 -34.08
CA GLY A 746 24.40 0.18 -33.55
C GLY A 746 23.28 -0.07 -34.58
N LEU A 747 23.59 0.09 -35.87
CA LEU A 747 22.67 -0.28 -36.96
C LEU A 747 22.41 -1.79 -37.00
N GLU A 748 23.43 -2.62 -36.75
CA GLU A 748 23.32 -4.08 -36.72
C GLU A 748 22.42 -4.56 -35.58
N CYS A 749 22.49 -3.90 -34.41
CA CYS A 749 21.58 -4.16 -33.29
C CYS A 749 20.12 -3.81 -33.65
N ASN A 750 19.89 -2.68 -34.32
CA ASN A 750 18.55 -2.27 -34.79
C ASN A 750 17.98 -3.25 -35.84
N THR A 751 18.77 -3.59 -36.86
CA THR A 751 18.42 -4.54 -37.93
C THR A 751 18.20 -5.96 -37.37
N PHE A 752 19.01 -6.43 -36.41
CA PHE A 752 18.78 -7.70 -35.72
C PHE A 752 17.46 -7.69 -34.94
N LEU A 753 17.18 -6.62 -34.19
CA LEU A 753 15.92 -6.46 -33.45
C LEU A 753 14.70 -6.48 -34.39
N ARG A 754 14.76 -5.81 -35.55
CA ARG A 754 13.65 -5.81 -36.53
C ARG A 754 13.43 -7.18 -37.17
N HIS A 755 14.50 -7.94 -37.47
CA HIS A 755 14.40 -9.24 -38.12
C HIS A 755 14.07 -10.43 -37.18
N TYR A 756 14.49 -10.38 -35.92
CA TYR A 756 14.37 -11.50 -34.97
C TYR A 756 13.53 -11.19 -33.73
N PHE A 757 12.70 -10.14 -33.76
CA PHE A 757 11.87 -9.73 -32.62
C PHE A 757 11.10 -10.89 -31.97
N PHE A 758 10.56 -11.80 -32.79
CA PHE A 758 9.82 -13.00 -32.34
C PHE A 758 10.63 -13.99 -31.49
N LEU A 759 11.96 -13.86 -31.40
CA LEU A 759 12.83 -14.64 -30.51
C LEU A 759 13.16 -13.91 -29.20
N LEU A 760 13.01 -12.59 -29.10
CA LEU A 760 13.61 -11.80 -28.00
C LEU A 760 12.77 -11.83 -26.71
N ASP A 761 13.46 -11.78 -25.55
CA ASP A 761 12.77 -11.49 -24.29
C ASP A 761 12.45 -9.99 -24.19
N HIS A 762 11.20 -9.65 -24.52
CA HIS A 762 10.67 -8.29 -24.45
C HIS A 762 10.90 -7.60 -23.09
N GLU A 763 11.03 -8.33 -21.97
CA GLU A 763 11.28 -7.74 -20.65
C GLU A 763 12.77 -7.47 -20.37
N ARG A 764 13.69 -8.17 -21.05
CA ARG A 764 15.12 -7.83 -21.07
C ARG A 764 15.40 -6.67 -22.02
N VAL A 765 14.88 -6.73 -23.25
CA VAL A 765 15.07 -5.66 -24.24
C VAL A 765 14.48 -4.32 -23.75
N ARG A 766 13.32 -4.31 -23.07
CA ARG A 766 12.81 -3.10 -22.41
C ARG A 766 13.80 -2.53 -21.39
N ARG A 767 14.41 -3.37 -20.54
CA ARG A 767 15.39 -2.92 -19.54
C ARG A 767 16.65 -2.34 -20.21
N MET A 768 17.13 -2.97 -21.28
CA MET A 768 18.23 -2.47 -22.10
C MET A 768 17.92 -1.07 -22.68
N CYS A 769 16.74 -0.88 -23.29
CA CYS A 769 16.31 0.41 -23.86
C CYS A 769 16.09 1.53 -22.82
N LEU A 770 15.84 1.19 -21.55
CA LEU A 770 15.74 2.17 -20.46
C LEU A 770 17.12 2.65 -19.97
N LEU A 771 18.12 1.75 -19.92
CA LEU A 771 19.45 2.06 -19.37
C LEU A 771 20.25 3.05 -20.24
N CYS A 772 20.07 3.02 -21.56
CA CYS A 772 20.81 3.86 -22.51
C CYS A 772 19.88 4.73 -23.40
N TYR A 773 18.74 5.20 -22.86
CA TYR A 773 17.75 5.99 -23.60
C TYR A 773 18.36 7.19 -24.38
N GLN A 774 19.41 7.82 -23.84
CA GLN A 774 20.11 8.94 -24.47
C GLN A 774 21.13 8.53 -25.55
N GLU A 775 21.61 7.28 -25.60
CA GLU A 775 22.70 6.87 -26.50
C GLU A 775 22.20 6.38 -27.88
N GLN A 776 21.04 5.70 -27.95
CA GLN A 776 20.48 5.20 -29.22
C GLN A 776 18.92 5.19 -29.21
N PRO A 777 18.25 6.25 -29.73
CA PRO A 777 16.79 6.31 -29.74
C PRO A 777 16.14 5.40 -30.80
N GLU A 778 16.85 5.07 -31.89
CA GLU A 778 16.32 4.30 -33.03
C GLU A 778 15.92 2.86 -32.63
N VAL A 779 16.78 2.17 -31.87
CA VAL A 779 16.54 0.81 -31.36
C VAL A 779 15.27 0.78 -30.50
N ARG A 780 15.05 1.83 -29.69
CA ARG A 780 13.83 1.98 -28.89
C ARG A 780 12.59 2.26 -29.74
N SER A 781 12.72 3.01 -30.84
CA SER A 781 11.64 3.23 -31.80
C SER A 781 11.19 1.90 -32.44
N SER A 782 12.14 1.12 -32.98
CA SER A 782 11.86 -0.23 -33.53
C SER A 782 11.27 -1.18 -32.49
N PHE A 783 11.71 -1.13 -31.22
CA PHE A 783 11.11 -1.92 -30.14
C PHE A 783 9.64 -1.54 -29.89
N MET A 784 9.31 -0.24 -29.88
CA MET A 784 7.93 0.20 -29.71
C MET A 784 7.06 -0.12 -30.92
N GLU A 785 7.57 0.04 -32.14
CA GLU A 785 6.92 -0.36 -33.40
C GLU A 785 6.54 -1.85 -33.38
N ALA A 786 7.50 -2.72 -33.03
CA ALA A 786 7.31 -4.16 -32.91
C ALA A 786 6.26 -4.53 -31.83
N MET A 787 6.36 -3.91 -30.66
CA MET A 787 5.41 -4.11 -29.56
C MET A 787 4.00 -3.61 -29.91
N LEU A 788 3.88 -2.56 -30.73
CA LEU A 788 2.61 -2.10 -31.28
C LEU A 788 2.04 -3.14 -32.25
N GLU A 789 2.78 -3.57 -33.28
CA GLU A 789 2.30 -4.57 -34.24
C GLU A 789 1.87 -5.88 -33.55
N LEU A 790 2.69 -6.41 -32.62
CA LEU A 790 2.37 -7.61 -31.82
C LEU A 790 1.03 -7.50 -31.08
N THR A 791 0.69 -6.31 -30.58
CA THR A 791 -0.53 -6.07 -29.82
C THR A 791 -1.74 -5.64 -30.67
N GLN A 792 -1.58 -5.46 -31.99
CA GLN A 792 -2.63 -4.94 -32.88
C GLN A 792 -3.87 -5.86 -32.97
N THR A 793 -3.69 -7.18 -32.80
CA THR A 793 -4.78 -8.17 -32.81
C THR A 793 -5.57 -8.26 -31.50
N SER A 794 -5.16 -7.52 -30.46
CA SER A 794 -5.84 -7.51 -29.16
C SER A 794 -7.18 -6.77 -29.21
N LYS A 795 -8.23 -7.40 -28.67
CA LYS A 795 -9.59 -6.82 -28.55
C LYS A 795 -9.62 -5.47 -27.83
N VAL A 796 -8.62 -5.18 -26.98
CA VAL A 796 -8.50 -3.90 -26.27
C VAL A 796 -8.19 -2.75 -27.25
N VAL A 797 -7.49 -3.02 -28.36
CA VAL A 797 -7.20 -2.01 -29.40
C VAL A 797 -8.48 -1.50 -30.04
N GLU A 798 -9.50 -2.34 -30.25
CA GLU A 798 -10.80 -1.86 -30.73
C GLU A 798 -11.48 -0.90 -29.75
N VAL A 799 -11.28 -1.07 -28.44
CA VAL A 799 -11.86 -0.20 -27.40
C VAL A 799 -11.15 1.15 -27.40
N ILE A 800 -9.81 1.14 -27.48
CA ILE A 800 -8.99 2.35 -27.64
C ILE A 800 -9.36 3.10 -28.93
N GLN A 801 -9.55 2.38 -30.05
CA GLN A 801 -10.01 2.96 -31.31
C GLN A 801 -11.41 3.60 -31.21
N LYS A 802 -12.30 3.11 -30.34
CA LYS A 802 -13.62 3.73 -30.06
C LYS A 802 -13.51 5.04 -29.24
N GLY A 803 -12.35 5.35 -28.64
CA GLY A 803 -11.98 6.69 -28.19
C GLY A 803 -12.61 7.18 -26.88
N ASP A 804 -13.07 6.26 -26.03
CA ASP A 804 -13.48 6.57 -24.67
C ASP A 804 -12.35 6.17 -23.71
N LEU A 805 -11.67 7.17 -23.14
CA LEU A 805 -10.53 6.97 -22.23
C LEU A 805 -10.93 6.12 -21.01
N PHE A 806 -12.09 6.39 -20.39
CA PHE A 806 -12.54 5.66 -19.19
C PHE A 806 -12.89 4.20 -19.49
N LYS A 807 -13.57 3.92 -20.62
CA LYS A 807 -13.84 2.54 -21.06
C LYS A 807 -12.56 1.81 -21.45
N SER A 808 -11.60 2.50 -22.06
CA SER A 808 -10.30 1.91 -22.44
C SER A 808 -9.45 1.56 -21.22
N LEU A 809 -9.31 2.48 -20.26
CA LEU A 809 -8.61 2.23 -18.99
C LEU A 809 -9.29 1.13 -18.17
N ARG A 810 -10.63 1.06 -18.17
CA ARG A 810 -11.37 -0.04 -17.55
C ARG A 810 -11.08 -1.37 -18.24
N SER A 811 -11.14 -1.43 -19.57
CA SER A 811 -10.82 -2.64 -20.35
C SER A 811 -9.36 -3.08 -20.16
N LEU A 812 -8.43 -2.17 -19.90
CA LEU A 812 -7.06 -2.50 -19.51
C LEU A 812 -6.98 -3.07 -18.08
N ARG A 813 -7.74 -2.50 -17.13
CA ARG A 813 -7.77 -2.98 -15.74
C ARG A 813 -8.40 -4.37 -15.61
N GLU A 814 -9.43 -4.67 -16.40
CA GLU A 814 -10.17 -5.96 -16.38
C GLU A 814 -9.38 -7.14 -16.99
N MET A 815 -8.30 -6.86 -17.75
CA MET A 815 -7.53 -7.85 -18.52
C MET A 815 -6.23 -8.33 -17.82
N GLN A 816 -6.11 -8.20 -16.50
CA GLN A 816 -4.96 -8.71 -15.76
C GLN A 816 -4.87 -10.25 -15.77
N PRO A 817 -3.66 -10.85 -15.69
CA PRO A 817 -2.35 -10.22 -15.49
C PRO A 817 -1.68 -9.73 -16.79
N TRP A 818 -1.00 -8.58 -16.70
CA TRP A 818 -0.20 -8.02 -17.79
C TRP A 818 1.29 -8.38 -17.65
N LYS A 819 1.93 -8.77 -18.75
CA LYS A 819 3.39 -8.55 -18.90
C LYS A 819 3.65 -7.08 -19.18
N ALA A 820 4.74 -6.56 -18.62
CA ALA A 820 4.97 -5.12 -18.59
C ALA A 820 5.13 -4.48 -19.99
N PRO A 821 5.80 -5.08 -21.00
CA PRO A 821 5.91 -4.52 -22.34
C PRO A 821 4.58 -4.45 -23.10
N LEU A 822 3.72 -5.48 -22.98
CA LEU A 822 2.39 -5.50 -23.62
C LEU A 822 1.51 -4.34 -23.15
N LEU A 823 1.61 -3.98 -21.88
CA LEU A 823 0.89 -2.84 -21.32
C LEU A 823 1.38 -1.51 -21.92
N LEU A 824 2.70 -1.30 -22.06
CA LEU A 824 3.25 -0.09 -22.70
C LEU A 824 2.68 0.15 -24.11
N ALA A 825 2.60 -0.90 -24.94
CA ALA A 825 2.05 -0.79 -26.29
C ALA A 825 0.56 -0.39 -26.33
N HIS A 826 -0.19 -0.64 -25.25
CA HIS A 826 -1.56 -0.15 -25.10
C HIS A 826 -1.63 1.25 -24.49
N LEU A 827 -0.69 1.63 -23.61
CA LEU A 827 -0.59 3.01 -23.09
C LEU A 827 -0.12 4.00 -24.17
N HIS A 828 0.79 3.59 -25.07
CA HIS A 828 1.24 4.41 -26.20
C HIS A 828 0.06 4.85 -27.08
N ARG A 829 -0.81 3.91 -27.46
CA ARG A 829 -2.05 4.19 -28.22
C ARG A 829 -3.09 5.03 -27.49
N LEU A 830 -3.01 5.11 -26.17
CA LEU A 830 -3.82 6.04 -25.38
C LEU A 830 -3.19 7.43 -25.33
N TYR A 831 -1.85 7.52 -25.29
CA TYR A 831 -1.14 8.78 -25.39
C TYR A 831 -1.32 9.44 -26.77
N GLU A 832 -1.14 8.69 -27.86
CA GLU A 832 -1.39 9.13 -29.27
C GLU A 832 -2.81 9.66 -29.54
N LYS A 833 -3.74 9.51 -28.59
CA LYS A 833 -5.17 9.81 -28.76
C LYS A 833 -5.77 10.76 -27.71
N HIS A 834 -5.19 10.77 -26.52
CA HIS A 834 -5.69 11.53 -25.37
C HIS A 834 -4.56 12.26 -24.61
N GLU A 835 -3.33 12.23 -25.14
CA GLU A 835 -2.19 13.06 -24.76
C GLU A 835 -2.01 13.13 -23.23
N GLU A 836 -1.93 14.34 -22.67
CA GLU A 836 -1.77 14.60 -21.24
C GLU A 836 -2.84 13.91 -20.36
N ALA A 837 -4.09 13.81 -20.83
CA ALA A 837 -5.19 13.23 -20.05
C ALA A 837 -5.05 11.71 -19.89
N ALA A 838 -4.47 11.02 -20.87
CA ALA A 838 -4.05 9.63 -20.69
C ALA A 838 -2.86 9.54 -19.73
N VAL A 839 -1.86 10.41 -19.87
CA VAL A 839 -0.62 10.37 -19.08
C VAL A 839 -0.88 10.61 -17.59
N ARG A 840 -1.71 11.58 -17.19
CA ARG A 840 -2.18 11.73 -15.79
C ARG A 840 -2.81 10.45 -15.23
N SER A 841 -3.50 9.70 -16.09
CA SER A 841 -4.19 8.45 -15.74
C SER A 841 -3.26 7.23 -15.64
N PHE A 842 -1.99 7.31 -16.06
CA PHE A 842 -1.08 6.15 -16.04
C PHE A 842 -0.52 5.82 -14.65
N SER A 843 -0.66 6.72 -13.67
CA SER A 843 -0.28 6.53 -12.27
C SER A 843 -0.86 5.24 -11.65
N GLN A 844 -2.04 4.81 -12.09
CA GLN A 844 -2.70 3.57 -11.65
C GLN A 844 -1.99 2.26 -12.07
N PHE A 845 -1.00 2.33 -12.97
CA PHE A 845 -0.25 1.16 -13.48
C PHE A 845 1.16 1.03 -12.88
N TYR A 846 1.55 1.94 -11.99
CA TYR A 846 2.76 1.79 -11.18
C TYR A 846 2.56 0.67 -10.13
N PRO A 847 3.54 -0.25 -9.92
CA PRO A 847 4.93 -0.21 -10.39
C PRO A 847 5.19 -0.98 -11.70
N THR A 848 4.19 -1.60 -12.35
CA THR A 848 4.38 -2.34 -13.62
C THR A 848 4.85 -1.44 -14.77
N VAL A 849 4.47 -0.16 -14.72
CA VAL A 849 5.02 0.91 -15.55
C VAL A 849 5.75 1.89 -14.63
N THR A 850 7.02 2.15 -14.92
CA THR A 850 7.89 3.03 -14.12
C THR A 850 7.83 4.46 -14.66
N PRO A 851 8.27 5.47 -13.88
CA PRO A 851 8.38 6.84 -14.39
C PRO A 851 9.29 6.96 -15.61
N ALA A 852 10.37 6.17 -15.70
CA ALA A 852 11.28 6.18 -16.84
C ALA A 852 10.58 5.72 -18.14
N ASP A 853 9.67 4.74 -18.07
CA ASP A 853 8.88 4.31 -19.22
C ASP A 853 7.95 5.44 -19.73
N VAL A 854 7.38 6.22 -18.81
CA VAL A 854 6.48 7.34 -19.15
C VAL A 854 7.27 8.55 -19.64
N ALA A 855 8.38 8.90 -18.98
CA ALA A 855 9.27 10.00 -19.36
C ALA A 855 9.87 9.80 -20.77
N ALA A 856 10.11 8.55 -21.17
CA ALA A 856 10.60 8.25 -22.50
C ALA A 856 9.47 8.24 -23.56
N MET A 857 8.20 8.02 -23.17
CA MET A 857 7.05 7.90 -24.06
C MET A 857 6.30 9.21 -24.29
N ALA A 858 6.19 10.05 -23.26
CA ALA A 858 5.44 11.30 -23.29
C ALA A 858 6.38 12.51 -23.48
N GLU A 859 5.82 13.64 -23.89
CA GLU A 859 6.52 14.92 -23.81
C GLU A 859 6.87 15.28 -22.36
N GLN A 860 7.91 16.09 -22.17
CA GLN A 860 8.40 16.47 -20.84
C GLN A 860 7.33 17.22 -20.03
N SER A 861 6.56 18.10 -20.68
CA SER A 861 5.32 18.73 -20.19
C SER A 861 4.35 17.70 -19.57
N HIS A 862 3.96 16.72 -20.37
CA HIS A 862 2.99 15.69 -19.99
C HIS A 862 3.57 14.73 -18.93
N PHE A 863 4.87 14.42 -18.97
CA PHE A 863 5.54 13.65 -17.93
C PHE A 863 5.46 14.33 -16.56
N LEU A 864 5.65 15.65 -16.49
CA LEU A 864 5.52 16.39 -15.23
C LEU A 864 4.11 16.28 -14.63
N ALA A 865 3.07 16.33 -15.47
CA ALA A 865 1.69 16.10 -15.07
C ALA A 865 1.44 14.67 -14.55
N TYR A 866 2.13 13.65 -15.10
CA TYR A 866 2.12 12.29 -14.53
C TYR A 866 2.88 12.20 -13.20
N LEU A 867 4.05 12.82 -13.09
CA LEU A 867 4.89 12.79 -11.89
C LEU A 867 4.16 13.40 -10.69
N ASP A 868 3.53 14.57 -10.87
CA ASP A 868 2.71 15.21 -9.83
C ASP A 868 1.53 14.32 -9.43
N ASN A 869 0.77 13.76 -10.39
CA ASN A 869 -0.34 12.83 -10.08
C ASN A 869 0.15 11.54 -9.38
N LEU A 870 1.30 11.00 -9.76
CA LEU A 870 1.90 9.81 -9.14
C LEU A 870 2.31 10.10 -7.68
N VAL A 871 2.91 11.26 -7.41
CA VAL A 871 3.26 11.70 -6.04
C VAL A 871 2.00 12.02 -5.23
N GLN A 872 1.01 12.72 -5.81
CA GLN A 872 -0.25 13.05 -5.13
C GLN A 872 -1.09 11.81 -4.79
N SER A 873 -0.98 10.72 -5.58
CA SER A 873 -1.59 9.41 -5.27
C SER A 873 -1.10 8.75 -3.97
N ARG A 874 -0.01 9.27 -3.38
CA ARG A 874 0.49 8.85 -2.07
C ARG A 874 -0.02 9.80 -0.97
N PRO A 875 -0.27 9.28 0.26
CA PRO A 875 -0.65 10.11 1.40
C PRO A 875 0.52 11.03 1.77
N GLU A 876 0.20 12.23 2.27
CA GLU A 876 1.14 13.36 2.37
C GLU A 876 2.43 13.02 3.13
N GLU A 877 2.32 12.32 4.26
CA GLU A 877 3.43 11.83 5.09
C GLU A 877 4.49 11.02 4.30
N ASN A 878 4.05 10.30 3.25
CA ASN A 878 4.91 9.44 2.46
C ASN A 878 5.40 10.08 1.15
N ARG A 879 4.94 11.29 0.79
CA ARG A 879 5.25 11.92 -0.52
C ARG A 879 6.73 12.19 -0.70
N LEU A 880 7.42 12.71 0.33
CA LEU A 880 8.87 12.95 0.29
C LEU A 880 9.66 11.65 0.11
N ASN A 881 9.41 10.65 0.97
CA ASN A 881 10.10 9.35 0.93
C ASN A 881 9.86 8.62 -0.41
N PHE A 882 8.64 8.71 -0.94
CA PHE A 882 8.30 8.10 -2.22
C PHE A 882 8.96 8.84 -3.39
N LEU A 883 8.91 10.18 -3.43
CA LEU A 883 9.62 10.96 -4.46
C LEU A 883 11.13 10.71 -4.43
N GLN A 884 11.74 10.56 -3.24
CA GLN A 884 13.14 10.17 -3.10
C GLN A 884 13.42 8.81 -3.75
N SER A 885 12.52 7.83 -3.60
CA SER A 885 12.65 6.50 -4.24
C SER A 885 12.44 6.46 -5.76
N LEU A 886 12.10 7.60 -6.39
CA LEU A 886 12.02 7.72 -7.85
C LEU A 886 13.24 8.45 -8.46
N LEU A 887 14.15 8.96 -7.62
CA LEU A 887 15.29 9.80 -8.01
C LEU A 887 16.61 9.02 -8.07
N GLU A 888 16.59 7.95 -8.86
CA GLU A 888 17.78 7.17 -9.22
C GLU A 888 18.04 7.35 -10.73
N PRO A 889 19.11 8.06 -11.17
CA PRO A 889 20.12 8.78 -10.37
C PRO A 889 19.61 10.12 -9.79
N GLU A 890 20.30 10.62 -8.75
CA GLU A 890 19.91 11.86 -8.05
C GLU A 890 19.94 13.12 -8.93
N SER A 891 20.68 13.11 -10.05
CA SER A 891 20.74 14.24 -10.99
C SER A 891 19.38 14.60 -11.58
N LEU A 892 18.47 13.63 -11.71
CA LEU A 892 17.08 13.84 -12.15
C LEU A 892 16.34 14.86 -11.28
N ARG A 893 16.80 15.14 -10.05
CA ARG A 893 16.22 16.15 -9.16
C ARG A 893 16.47 17.57 -9.65
N GLU A 894 17.61 17.82 -10.30
CA GLU A 894 17.92 19.11 -10.91
C GLU A 894 17.06 19.28 -12.17
N ASP A 895 17.06 18.27 -13.05
CA ASP A 895 16.27 18.22 -14.29
C ASP A 895 14.76 18.42 -14.04
N TRP A 896 14.18 17.70 -13.07
CA TRP A 896 12.75 17.80 -12.74
C TRP A 896 12.39 19.11 -12.02
N LEU A 897 13.34 19.74 -11.33
CA LEU A 897 13.13 21.06 -10.73
C LEU A 897 13.12 22.15 -11.81
N GLU A 898 14.06 22.13 -12.76
CA GLU A 898 14.10 23.08 -13.87
C GLU A 898 12.84 22.97 -14.76
N LEU A 899 12.40 21.75 -15.06
CA LEU A 899 11.16 21.47 -15.78
C LEU A 899 9.91 22.00 -15.03
N ALA A 900 9.87 21.87 -13.71
CA ALA A 900 8.78 22.39 -12.87
C ALA A 900 8.85 23.91 -12.60
N LEU A 901 10.02 24.54 -12.81
CA LEU A 901 10.23 25.99 -12.75
C LEU A 901 9.99 26.69 -14.10
N THR A 902 9.76 25.93 -15.17
CA THR A 902 9.48 26.43 -16.52
C THR A 902 8.06 26.15 -16.98
N HIS A 903 7.50 24.96 -16.68
CA HIS A 903 6.12 24.61 -17.04
C HIS A 903 5.10 25.15 -16.02
N ASP A 904 4.00 25.75 -16.51
CA ASP A 904 2.93 26.38 -15.70
C ASP A 904 3.44 27.36 -14.62
N ALA A 905 4.56 28.03 -14.92
CA ALA A 905 5.15 29.07 -14.08
C ALA A 905 4.45 30.44 -14.30
N PRO A 906 4.45 31.33 -13.28
CA PRO A 906 4.13 32.74 -13.46
C PRO A 906 5.03 33.40 -14.53
N LYS A 907 4.59 34.52 -15.12
CA LYS A 907 5.45 35.25 -16.06
C LYS A 907 6.67 35.80 -15.32
N HIS A 908 7.82 35.76 -15.96
CA HIS A 908 9.08 36.27 -15.40
C HIS A 908 8.97 37.73 -14.93
N CYS A 909 8.24 38.56 -15.69
CA CYS A 909 7.97 39.95 -15.34
C CYS A 909 6.94 40.15 -14.22
N ASP A 910 6.26 39.11 -13.74
CA ASP A 910 5.39 39.17 -12.57
C ASP A 910 6.19 38.87 -11.28
N THR A 911 7.22 38.02 -11.34
CA THR A 911 8.03 37.61 -10.17
C THR A 911 9.32 38.39 -9.97
N LEU A 912 9.93 38.91 -11.06
CA LEU A 912 11.25 39.55 -11.06
C LEU A 912 11.23 40.97 -11.63
N THR A 913 12.07 41.86 -11.09
CA THR A 913 12.40 43.15 -11.71
C THR A 913 13.38 42.94 -12.86
N ASN A 914 13.54 43.97 -13.71
CA ASN A 914 14.51 43.94 -14.81
C ASN A 914 15.96 43.70 -14.31
N ASP A 915 16.27 44.08 -13.07
CA ASP A 915 17.57 43.90 -12.41
C ASP A 915 17.72 42.53 -11.68
N GLY A 916 16.81 41.58 -11.94
CA GLY A 916 16.84 40.24 -11.34
C GLY A 916 16.58 40.23 -9.82
N GLN A 917 15.81 41.19 -9.31
CA GLN A 917 15.39 41.27 -7.90
C GLN A 917 13.95 40.79 -7.72
N PRO A 918 13.56 40.25 -6.54
CA PRO A 918 12.16 39.97 -6.23
C PRO A 918 11.26 41.21 -6.38
N ARG A 919 10.06 41.03 -6.93
CA ARG A 919 8.99 42.04 -6.87
C ARG A 919 8.23 41.96 -5.54
N TRP A 920 7.63 43.08 -5.16
CA TRP A 920 6.74 43.19 -3.99
C TRP A 920 5.67 42.08 -4.00
N HIS A 921 5.58 41.31 -2.91
CA HIS A 921 4.67 40.16 -2.72
C HIS A 921 4.72 39.06 -3.81
N SER A 922 5.81 38.97 -4.60
CA SER A 922 5.93 37.98 -5.70
C SER A 922 5.97 36.51 -5.25
N HIS A 923 6.25 36.24 -3.98
CA HIS A 923 6.16 34.90 -3.38
C HIS A 923 4.72 34.36 -3.28
N CYS A 924 3.71 35.24 -3.36
CA CYS A 924 2.29 34.88 -3.31
C CYS A 924 1.72 34.39 -4.66
N PHE A 925 2.50 34.43 -5.76
CA PHE A 925 2.02 33.96 -7.06
C PHE A 925 1.82 32.43 -7.05
N PRO A 926 0.70 31.91 -7.59
CA PRO A 926 0.48 30.48 -7.71
C PRO A 926 1.38 29.88 -8.80
N TRP A 927 2.09 28.80 -8.46
CA TRP A 927 2.86 27.98 -9.40
C TRP A 927 2.09 26.69 -9.68
N GLY A 928 1.92 26.31 -10.95
CA GLY A 928 1.13 25.12 -11.32
C GLY A 928 1.57 23.85 -10.59
N TYR A 929 2.89 23.63 -10.52
CA TYR A 929 3.51 22.51 -9.80
C TYR A 929 4.07 22.89 -8.42
N GLY A 930 3.55 23.95 -7.79
CA GLY A 930 4.07 24.50 -6.52
C GLY A 930 4.19 23.49 -5.36
N ARG A 931 3.35 22.45 -5.32
CA ARG A 931 3.45 21.34 -4.37
C ARG A 931 4.65 20.44 -4.66
N LEU A 932 4.82 20.03 -5.92
CA LEU A 932 5.94 19.19 -6.37
C LEU A 932 7.28 19.94 -6.24
N LEU A 933 7.32 21.24 -6.57
CA LEU A 933 8.47 22.12 -6.33
C LEU A 933 8.89 22.14 -4.85
N SER A 934 7.92 22.32 -3.92
CA SER A 934 8.22 22.30 -2.48
C SER A 934 8.73 20.93 -2.02
N LEU A 935 8.19 19.83 -2.56
CA LEU A 935 8.65 18.48 -2.24
C LEU A 935 10.08 18.22 -2.77
N LEU A 936 10.39 18.58 -4.02
CA LEU A 936 11.72 18.44 -4.63
C LEU A 936 12.80 19.19 -3.85
N ILE A 937 12.49 20.38 -3.34
CA ILE A 937 13.41 21.21 -2.56
C ILE A 937 13.64 20.66 -1.14
N ARG A 938 12.60 20.10 -0.49
CA ARG A 938 12.68 19.53 0.86
C ARG A 938 13.46 18.19 0.94
N LEU A 939 13.95 17.66 -0.17
CA LEU A 939 14.72 16.41 -0.21
C LEU A 939 16.16 16.57 0.33
N PRO A 940 16.74 15.50 0.92
CA PRO A 940 18.15 15.49 1.28
C PRO A 940 19.02 15.58 0.02
N ALA A 941 19.88 16.58 -0.05
CA ALA A 941 20.76 16.85 -1.20
C ALA A 941 22.12 17.38 -0.74
N ASP A 942 23.16 17.14 -1.54
CA ASP A 942 24.50 17.69 -1.31
C ASP A 942 24.52 19.23 -1.42
N TYR A 943 25.48 19.84 -0.73
CA TYR A 943 25.64 21.30 -0.66
C TYR A 943 25.75 21.96 -2.05
N SER A 944 26.44 21.32 -2.99
CA SER A 944 26.59 21.77 -4.38
C SER A 944 25.25 21.81 -5.12
N SER A 945 24.44 20.75 -5.04
CA SER A 945 23.12 20.71 -5.65
C SER A 945 22.16 21.68 -4.95
N LYS A 946 22.19 21.80 -3.61
CA LYS A 946 21.40 22.84 -2.91
C LYS A 946 21.76 24.26 -3.34
N GLN A 947 23.05 24.53 -3.62
CA GLN A 947 23.47 25.81 -4.19
C GLN A 947 22.90 26.04 -5.60
N LYS A 948 23.05 25.08 -6.52
CA LYS A 948 22.44 25.17 -7.88
C LYS A 948 20.93 25.38 -7.80
N MET A 949 20.23 24.59 -6.97
CA MET A 949 18.78 24.67 -6.79
C MET A 949 18.37 26.06 -6.28
N ALA A 950 19.16 26.70 -5.41
CA ALA A 950 18.90 28.07 -4.96
C ALA A 950 19.11 29.08 -6.09
N GLU A 951 20.15 28.91 -6.91
CA GLU A 951 20.43 29.77 -8.06
C GLU A 951 19.33 29.64 -9.14
N MET A 952 18.82 28.43 -9.40
CA MET A 952 17.66 28.19 -10.28
C MET A 952 16.36 28.77 -9.70
N CYS A 953 16.06 28.55 -8.42
CA CYS A 953 14.87 29.15 -7.78
C CYS A 953 14.90 30.68 -7.88
N ARG A 954 16.10 31.29 -7.80
CA ARG A 954 16.28 32.74 -7.94
C ARG A 954 16.14 33.24 -9.37
N SER A 955 16.67 32.55 -10.38
CA SER A 955 16.58 33.00 -11.79
C SER A 955 15.16 32.91 -12.36
N HIS A 956 14.35 31.96 -11.87
CA HIS A 956 12.93 31.80 -12.22
C HIS A 956 11.97 32.58 -11.29
N GLY A 957 12.45 33.07 -10.14
CA GLY A 957 11.65 33.85 -9.19
C GLY A 957 10.74 33.01 -8.27
N TYR A 958 11.10 31.76 -8.00
CA TYR A 958 10.42 30.90 -7.02
C TYR A 958 10.92 31.18 -5.60
N TRP A 959 10.48 32.30 -5.05
CA TRP A 959 11.03 32.87 -3.82
C TRP A 959 10.84 32.02 -2.56
N THR A 960 9.74 31.27 -2.45
CA THR A 960 9.49 30.38 -1.30
C THR A 960 10.50 29.23 -1.25
N GLY A 961 10.82 28.63 -2.41
CA GLY A 961 11.89 27.64 -2.55
C GLY A 961 13.28 28.22 -2.29
N TYR A 962 13.57 29.41 -2.82
CA TYR A 962 14.83 30.12 -2.59
C TYR A 962 15.08 30.40 -1.09
N LEU A 963 14.08 30.92 -0.37
CA LEU A 963 14.19 31.22 1.06
C LEU A 963 14.42 29.95 1.90
N HIS A 964 13.78 28.83 1.54
CA HIS A 964 14.01 27.54 2.18
C HIS A 964 15.47 27.07 2.00
N LEU A 965 15.99 27.13 0.76
CA LEU A 965 17.37 26.74 0.47
C LEU A 965 18.39 27.69 1.13
N CYS A 966 18.12 29.00 1.19
CA CYS A 966 18.95 29.93 1.96
C CYS A 966 18.97 29.63 3.47
N LYS A 967 17.84 29.18 4.05
CA LYS A 967 17.73 28.76 5.46
C LYS A 967 18.56 27.50 5.73
N GLU A 968 18.60 26.54 4.82
CA GLU A 968 19.46 25.35 4.93
C GLU A 968 20.95 25.64 4.70
N LEU A 969 21.28 26.40 3.65
CA LEU A 969 22.65 26.81 3.31
C LEU A 969 23.24 27.85 4.30
N GLN A 970 22.50 28.24 5.34
CA GLN A 970 22.83 29.30 6.31
C GLN A 970 23.12 30.68 5.68
N ARG A 971 22.61 30.93 4.47
CA ARG A 971 22.69 32.22 3.74
C ARG A 971 21.65 33.23 4.28
N ARG A 972 21.59 33.40 5.61
CA ARG A 972 20.53 34.14 6.32
C ARG A 972 20.48 35.62 5.92
N SER A 973 21.63 36.25 5.66
CA SER A 973 21.72 37.64 5.18
C SER A 973 21.02 37.86 3.84
N GLU A 974 21.15 36.92 2.91
CA GLU A 974 20.47 36.96 1.61
C GLU A 974 18.96 36.72 1.77
N ALA A 975 18.57 35.77 2.62
CA ALA A 975 17.16 35.55 2.95
C ALA A 975 16.49 36.79 3.55
N PHE A 976 17.13 37.48 4.50
CA PHE A 976 16.61 38.74 5.05
C PHE A 976 16.53 39.86 4.00
N SER A 977 17.49 39.94 3.08
CA SER A 977 17.42 40.90 1.98
C SER A 977 16.21 40.63 1.08
N THR A 978 16.01 39.38 0.67
CA THR A 978 14.86 38.98 -0.16
C THR A 978 13.54 39.19 0.56
N ILE A 979 13.41 38.83 1.85
CA ILE A 979 12.20 39.07 2.65
C ILE A 979 11.89 40.58 2.74
N CYS A 980 12.90 41.43 2.98
CA CYS A 980 12.74 42.89 2.97
C CYS A 980 12.30 43.47 1.62
N GLN A 981 12.61 42.82 0.50
CA GLN A 981 12.16 43.22 -0.85
C GLN A 981 10.76 42.70 -1.20
N LEU A 982 10.36 41.56 -0.61
CA LEU A 982 9.00 41.02 -0.72
C LEU A 982 7.98 41.82 0.12
N ASP A 983 8.42 42.48 1.20
CA ASP A 983 7.60 43.27 2.17
C ASP A 983 6.52 42.45 2.91
N ASP A 984 6.79 41.17 3.15
CA ASP A 984 5.89 40.29 3.90
C ASP A 984 6.58 39.75 5.17
N ILE A 985 5.99 40.08 6.32
CA ILE A 985 6.48 39.71 7.64
C ILE A 985 6.13 38.26 8.03
N THR A 986 5.14 37.64 7.39
CA THR A 986 4.72 36.26 7.68
C THR A 986 5.85 35.27 7.40
N LEU A 987 6.69 35.56 6.40
CA LEU A 987 7.92 34.82 6.05
C LEU A 987 8.96 34.73 7.20
N LEU A 988 8.78 35.51 8.27
CA LEU A 988 9.57 35.45 9.50
C LEU A 988 8.85 34.76 10.67
N GLU A 989 7.50 34.78 10.72
CA GLU A 989 6.70 34.19 11.81
C GLU A 989 6.18 32.77 11.53
N GLU A 990 6.11 32.34 10.26
CA GLU A 990 5.65 30.99 9.88
C GLU A 990 6.58 29.86 10.38
N PRO A 991 6.07 28.64 10.62
CA PRO A 991 6.86 27.53 11.14
C PRO A 991 8.02 27.09 10.22
N ASP A 992 7.88 27.26 8.91
CA ASP A 992 8.95 27.04 7.92
C ASP A 992 9.76 28.31 7.62
N GLY A 993 9.41 29.47 8.18
CA GLY A 993 10.00 30.79 7.95
C GLY A 993 11.40 31.02 8.53
N VAL A 994 11.95 32.22 8.31
CA VAL A 994 13.35 32.56 8.61
C VAL A 994 13.46 33.51 9.82
N GLU A 995 13.05 33.06 11.02
CA GLU A 995 13.17 33.87 12.24
C GLU A 995 14.64 34.30 12.51
N PRO A 996 14.92 35.55 12.94
CA PRO A 996 16.26 35.99 13.34
C PRO A 996 16.62 35.49 14.74
N HIS A 997 17.70 34.71 14.85
CA HIS A 997 18.06 33.99 16.08
C HIS A 997 19.01 34.79 17.01
N THR A 998 19.80 35.70 16.45
CA THR A 998 20.82 36.48 17.17
C THR A 998 20.54 37.98 17.13
N MET A 999 21.03 38.72 18.12
CA MET A 999 20.88 40.18 18.17
C MET A 999 21.48 40.87 16.95
N ASP A 1000 22.55 40.30 16.37
CA ASP A 1000 23.20 40.85 15.18
C ASP A 1000 22.40 40.56 13.89
N GLU A 1001 21.70 39.42 13.79
CA GLU A 1001 20.70 39.19 12.74
C GLU A 1001 19.53 40.18 12.86
N TRP A 1002 19.06 40.48 14.07
CA TRP A 1002 18.03 41.52 14.29
C TRP A 1002 18.50 42.92 13.86
N LYS A 1003 19.76 43.30 14.16
CA LYS A 1003 20.35 44.56 13.67
C LYS A 1003 20.44 44.60 12.15
N LEU A 1004 20.87 43.50 11.53
CA LEU A 1004 20.97 43.38 10.07
C LEU A 1004 19.59 43.52 9.41
N LEU A 1005 18.56 42.82 9.91
CA LEU A 1005 17.20 42.90 9.39
C LEU A 1005 16.62 44.33 9.51
N ILE A 1006 16.82 45.00 10.65
CA ILE A 1006 16.40 46.40 10.84
C ILE A 1006 17.12 47.33 9.85
N GLN A 1007 18.44 47.17 9.66
CA GLN A 1007 19.21 47.98 8.71
C GLN A 1007 18.81 47.74 7.25
N LEU A 1008 18.53 46.48 6.86
CA LEU A 1008 18.04 46.15 5.52
C LEU A 1008 16.65 46.74 5.27
N SER A 1009 15.74 46.68 6.26
CA SER A 1009 14.40 47.28 6.14
C SER A 1009 14.47 48.81 6.03
N GLN A 1010 15.38 49.49 6.74
CA GLN A 1010 15.66 50.93 6.55
C GLN A 1010 16.14 51.23 5.13
N GLN A 1011 17.10 50.46 4.62
CA GLN A 1011 17.65 50.65 3.28
C GLN A 1011 16.56 50.47 2.21
N HIS A 1012 15.75 49.42 2.31
CA HIS A 1012 14.69 49.16 1.34
C HIS A 1012 13.58 50.22 1.38
N ASN A 1013 13.12 50.64 2.58
CA ASN A 1013 12.13 51.73 2.71
C ASN A 1013 12.62 53.06 2.09
N ASN A 1014 13.91 53.39 2.24
CA ASN A 1014 14.50 54.57 1.61
C ASN A 1014 14.61 54.46 0.08
N ILE A 1015 14.79 53.25 -0.46
CA ILE A 1015 14.78 53.01 -1.92
C ILE A 1015 13.34 53.11 -2.46
N ALA A 1016 12.38 52.45 -1.80
CA ALA A 1016 10.96 52.49 -2.16
C ALA A 1016 10.37 53.92 -2.13
N ALA A 1017 10.77 54.74 -1.16
CA ALA A 1017 10.38 56.15 -1.09
C ALA A 1017 10.92 56.99 -2.27
N ASN A 1018 12.03 56.59 -2.90
CA ASN A 1018 12.59 57.26 -4.08
C ASN A 1018 12.04 56.70 -5.41
N SER A 1019 11.60 55.44 -5.46
CA SER A 1019 11.05 54.82 -6.68
C SER A 1019 9.57 55.11 -6.94
N GLN A 1020 8.86 55.76 -6.01
CA GLN A 1020 7.44 56.17 -6.12
C GLN A 1020 7.10 57.14 -7.28
N GLN A 1021 8.04 57.48 -8.16
CA GLN A 1021 7.79 58.25 -9.39
C GLN A 1021 7.71 57.38 -10.67
N ALA A 1022 7.86 56.05 -10.59
CA ALA A 1022 8.04 55.20 -11.77
C ALA A 1022 7.28 53.86 -11.75
N SER A 1023 6.09 53.79 -11.14
CA SER A 1023 5.28 52.55 -11.09
C SER A 1023 3.78 52.77 -11.33
N ASP A 1024 3.44 53.65 -12.28
CA ASP A 1024 2.18 53.61 -13.01
C ASP A 1024 2.38 52.83 -14.33
N VAL A 1025 1.27 52.29 -14.88
CA VAL A 1025 1.13 51.62 -16.20
C VAL A 1025 1.43 50.10 -16.28
N ASN A 1026 0.37 49.36 -16.65
CA ASN A 1026 0.29 47.98 -17.20
C ASN A 1026 0.61 46.77 -16.28
N GLY A 1027 -0.45 46.07 -15.85
CA GLY A 1027 -0.35 44.77 -15.15
C GLY A 1027 -1.67 44.21 -14.58
N SER A 1028 -2.82 44.49 -15.20
CA SER A 1028 -4.13 44.27 -14.57
C SER A 1028 -4.71 42.85 -14.73
N SER A 1029 -4.54 41.97 -13.73
CA SER A 1029 -5.41 40.78 -13.53
C SER A 1029 -5.19 40.03 -12.19
N TRP A 1030 -5.32 40.69 -11.04
CA TRP A 1030 -5.47 40.03 -9.73
C TRP A 1030 -6.80 40.47 -9.10
N PRO A 1031 -7.79 39.58 -8.88
CA PRO A 1031 -9.02 39.92 -8.18
C PRO A 1031 -8.82 39.98 -6.66
N ASP A 1032 -9.37 41.02 -6.03
CA ASP A 1032 -9.75 41.10 -4.61
C ASP A 1032 -8.74 40.55 -3.58
N CYS A 1033 -7.53 41.12 -3.56
CA CYS A 1033 -6.69 41.08 -2.36
C CYS A 1033 -7.29 42.02 -1.28
N PRO A 1034 -7.56 41.56 -0.03
CA PRO A 1034 -8.15 42.40 1.01
C PRO A 1034 -7.27 43.61 1.36
N ALA A 1035 -7.88 44.78 1.52
CA ALA A 1035 -7.18 46.05 1.73
C ALA A 1035 -6.72 46.29 3.20
N ASP A 1036 -6.34 45.22 3.91
CA ASP A 1036 -5.90 45.27 5.31
C ASP A 1036 -4.37 45.15 5.42
N CYS A 1037 -3.72 46.20 5.91
CA CYS A 1037 -2.26 46.37 5.93
C CYS A 1037 -1.53 45.57 7.04
N GLU A 1038 -1.99 44.37 7.40
CA GLU A 1038 -1.47 43.62 8.57
C GLU A 1038 -0.16 42.86 8.32
N GLY A 1039 0.27 42.67 7.06
CA GLY A 1039 1.45 41.86 6.70
C GLY A 1039 2.79 42.59 6.50
N LYS A 1040 2.84 43.93 6.52
CA LYS A 1040 4.03 44.68 6.04
C LYS A 1040 5.21 44.74 7.01
N ILE A 1041 6.42 44.80 6.45
CA ILE A 1041 7.69 44.90 7.20
C ILE A 1041 7.94 46.36 7.61
N SER A 1042 7.08 46.85 8.51
CA SER A 1042 7.29 48.15 9.16
C SER A 1042 8.28 48.03 10.33
N PRO A 1043 9.00 49.12 10.67
CA PRO A 1043 9.81 49.15 11.89
C PRO A 1043 8.99 48.88 13.17
N GLU A 1044 7.70 49.22 13.19
CA GLU A 1044 6.81 48.90 14.31
C GLU A 1044 6.50 47.39 14.40
N SER A 1045 6.25 46.75 13.26
CA SER A 1045 6.02 45.30 13.16
C SER A 1045 7.26 44.52 13.62
N LEU A 1046 8.45 44.89 13.13
CA LEU A 1046 9.72 44.31 13.57
C LEU A 1046 10.00 44.55 15.07
N THR A 1047 9.61 45.73 15.59
CA THR A 1047 9.72 46.03 17.03
C THR A 1047 8.85 45.14 17.88
N LEU A 1048 7.61 44.86 17.45
CA LEU A 1048 6.72 43.94 18.14
C LEU A 1048 7.28 42.50 18.14
N MET A 1049 7.83 42.03 17.02
CA MET A 1049 8.44 40.71 16.94
C MET A 1049 9.68 40.60 17.85
N LEU A 1050 10.60 41.57 17.80
CA LEU A 1050 11.76 41.64 18.68
C LEU A 1050 11.35 41.79 20.16
N ALA A 1051 10.24 42.47 20.47
CA ALA A 1051 9.70 42.58 21.83
C ALA A 1051 9.12 41.25 22.34
N ARG A 1052 8.54 40.42 21.46
CA ARG A 1052 8.09 39.05 21.79
C ARG A 1052 9.27 38.11 22.10
N THR A 1053 10.38 38.21 21.35
CA THR A 1053 11.53 37.29 21.44
C THR A 1053 12.58 37.72 22.49
N ALA A 1054 13.00 38.98 22.45
CA ALA A 1054 14.09 39.51 23.29
C ALA A 1054 13.61 40.30 24.52
N GLY A 1055 12.34 40.67 24.56
CA GLY A 1055 11.73 41.53 25.58
C GLY A 1055 11.72 43.02 25.18
N PRO A 1056 10.65 43.78 25.54
CA PRO A 1056 10.39 45.11 25.00
C PRO A 1056 11.43 46.17 25.35
N ASP A 1057 12.08 46.06 26.52
CA ASP A 1057 13.11 47.03 26.93
C ASP A 1057 14.42 46.87 26.12
N ARG A 1058 14.73 45.64 25.66
CA ARG A 1058 15.85 45.37 24.75
C ARG A 1058 15.50 45.72 23.30
N ALA A 1059 14.27 45.47 22.88
CA ALA A 1059 13.81 45.86 21.55
C ALA A 1059 13.98 47.37 21.31
N LEU A 1060 13.58 48.19 22.30
CA LEU A 1060 13.73 49.64 22.22
C LEU A 1060 15.19 50.12 22.17
N SER A 1061 16.08 49.59 23.03
CA SER A 1061 17.50 49.99 22.99
C SER A 1061 18.19 49.60 21.68
N MET A 1062 17.82 48.47 21.08
CA MET A 1062 18.33 48.02 19.78
C MET A 1062 17.91 48.96 18.64
N LEU A 1063 16.70 49.52 18.69
CA LEU A 1063 16.21 50.49 17.71
C LEU A 1063 16.91 51.85 17.86
N GLU A 1064 17.19 52.28 19.09
CA GLU A 1064 18.01 53.46 19.37
C GLU A 1064 19.45 53.29 18.85
N GLU A 1065 20.06 52.11 19.05
CA GLU A 1065 21.37 51.77 18.46
C GLU A 1065 21.35 51.74 16.92
N CYS A 1066 20.23 51.32 16.31
CA CYS A 1066 20.00 51.35 14.85
C CYS A 1066 19.51 52.73 14.33
N GLY A 1067 19.39 53.75 15.18
CA GLY A 1067 18.97 55.11 14.79
C GLY A 1067 17.49 55.26 14.41
N VAL A 1068 16.63 54.29 14.72
CA VAL A 1068 15.19 54.33 14.42
C VAL A 1068 14.45 55.17 15.48
N GLN A 1069 14.00 56.38 15.11
CA GLN A 1069 13.08 57.15 15.96
C GLN A 1069 11.63 56.68 15.80
N LEU A 1070 11.26 55.63 16.53
CA LEU A 1070 9.95 54.98 16.41
C LEU A 1070 8.89 55.57 17.35
N VAL A 1071 7.76 56.02 16.77
CA VAL A 1071 6.57 56.41 17.53
C VAL A 1071 5.54 55.27 17.50
N LEU A 1072 5.68 54.30 18.42
CA LEU A 1072 4.75 53.17 18.55
C LEU A 1072 3.28 53.62 18.64
N SER A 1073 2.38 52.92 17.96
CA SER A 1073 0.93 53.11 18.06
C SER A 1073 0.38 52.84 19.48
N PRO A 1074 -0.85 53.26 19.81
CA PRO A 1074 -1.49 52.95 21.09
C PRO A 1074 -1.63 51.44 21.35
N HIS A 1075 -1.86 50.64 20.29
CA HIS A 1075 -1.96 49.19 20.39
C HIS A 1075 -0.60 48.57 20.76
N SER A 1076 0.46 48.91 20.01
CA SER A 1076 1.80 48.35 20.27
C SER A 1076 2.37 48.76 21.62
N LYS A 1077 2.05 49.97 22.10
CA LYS A 1077 2.35 50.39 23.48
C LYS A 1077 1.69 49.47 24.50
N LEU A 1078 0.41 49.15 24.35
CA LEU A 1078 -0.32 48.23 25.23
C LEU A 1078 0.27 46.81 25.18
N VAL A 1079 0.66 46.31 24.00
CA VAL A 1079 1.34 45.00 23.85
C VAL A 1079 2.69 45.00 24.57
N CYS A 1080 3.53 46.01 24.39
CA CYS A 1080 4.81 46.12 25.09
C CYS A 1080 4.65 46.27 26.62
N GLU A 1081 3.62 46.97 27.11
CA GLU A 1081 3.30 47.01 28.54
C GLU A 1081 2.82 45.66 29.07
N LEU A 1082 1.99 44.94 28.31
CA LEU A 1082 1.57 43.58 28.67
C LEU A 1082 2.78 42.64 28.77
N LEU A 1083 3.72 42.72 27.82
CA LEU A 1083 4.98 41.95 27.81
C LEU A 1083 5.87 42.31 29.02
N ARG A 1084 6.00 43.59 29.40
CA ARG A 1084 6.68 43.99 30.65
C ARG A 1084 6.03 43.40 31.89
N VAL A 1085 4.71 43.25 31.92
CA VAL A 1085 3.97 42.68 33.05
C VAL A 1085 4.07 41.14 33.09
N THR A 1086 3.99 40.46 31.96
CA THR A 1086 4.18 39.01 31.88
C THR A 1086 5.61 38.62 32.21
N GLU A 1087 6.62 39.33 31.71
CA GLU A 1087 8.02 39.07 32.04
C GLU A 1087 8.29 39.26 33.54
N LYS A 1088 7.80 40.34 34.16
CA LYS A 1088 7.92 40.54 35.61
C LYS A 1088 7.26 39.41 36.41
N ARG A 1089 6.12 38.88 35.95
CA ARG A 1089 5.45 37.71 36.56
C ARG A 1089 6.23 36.41 36.34
N GLN A 1090 6.83 36.19 35.17
CA GLN A 1090 7.67 35.04 34.87
C GLN A 1090 8.95 35.07 35.72
N ARG A 1091 9.68 36.18 35.77
CA ARG A 1091 10.87 36.35 36.62
C ARG A 1091 10.55 36.10 38.10
N ALA A 1092 9.42 36.63 38.60
CA ALA A 1092 8.96 36.35 39.96
C ALA A 1092 8.59 34.86 40.18
N MET A 1093 7.92 34.22 39.22
CA MET A 1093 7.62 32.78 39.30
C MET A 1093 8.89 31.94 39.34
N ILE A 1094 9.84 32.21 38.43
CA ILE A 1094 11.16 31.56 38.39
C ILE A 1094 11.90 31.75 39.72
N GLN A 1095 11.91 32.97 40.29
CA GLN A 1095 12.48 33.22 41.60
C GLN A 1095 11.81 32.36 42.69
N THR A 1096 10.47 32.29 42.75
CA THR A 1096 9.78 31.42 43.73
C THR A 1096 9.99 29.93 43.50
N MET A 1097 10.32 29.50 42.28
CA MET A 1097 10.70 28.12 41.98
C MET A 1097 12.14 27.83 42.43
N LEU A 1098 13.09 28.72 42.14
CA LEU A 1098 14.48 28.64 42.62
C LEU A 1098 14.54 28.63 44.14
N GLU A 1099 13.79 29.51 44.80
CA GLU A 1099 13.60 29.56 46.26
C GLU A 1099 12.96 28.29 46.86
N ARG A 1100 12.21 27.52 46.07
CA ARG A 1100 11.65 26.21 46.50
C ARG A 1100 12.65 25.09 46.27
N CYS A 1101 13.39 25.12 45.17
CA CYS A 1101 14.49 24.19 44.91
C CYS A 1101 15.60 24.34 45.95
N ASP A 1102 16.00 25.57 46.30
CA ASP A 1102 16.99 25.85 47.34
C ASP A 1102 16.51 25.34 48.70
N ARG A 1103 15.31 25.72 49.16
CA ARG A 1103 14.71 25.17 50.40
C ARG A 1103 14.61 23.64 50.40
N PHE A 1104 14.33 23.02 49.24
CA PHE A 1104 14.31 21.56 49.10
C PHE A 1104 15.71 20.94 49.22
N LEU A 1105 16.73 21.53 48.59
CA LEU A 1105 18.13 21.09 48.68
C LEU A 1105 18.65 21.20 50.12
N TRP A 1106 18.37 22.31 50.83
CA TRP A 1106 18.67 22.44 52.25
C TRP A 1106 17.93 21.39 53.10
N SER A 1107 16.68 21.04 52.76
CA SER A 1107 15.93 19.95 53.44
C SER A 1107 16.41 18.53 53.10
N GLN A 1108 17.40 18.38 52.22
CA GLN A 1108 18.11 17.11 51.97
C GLN A 1108 19.53 17.09 52.56
N HIS A 1109 19.98 18.20 53.17
CA HIS A 1109 21.27 18.35 53.84
C HIS A 1109 21.17 18.41 55.38
N ALA A 1110 19.95 18.29 55.92
CA ALA A 1110 19.61 18.30 57.34
C ALA A 1110 18.83 17.05 57.74
#